data_AF-A0A3N5G0J2-F1
#
_entry.id   AF-A0A3N5G0J2-F1
#
_cell.length_a   1.000
_cell.length_b   1.000
_cell.length_c   1.000
_cell.angle_alpha   90.00
_cell.angle_beta   90.00
_cell.angle_gamma   90.00
#
_symmetry.space_group_name_H-M   'P 1'
#
loop_
_entity.id
_entity.type
_entity.pdbx_description
1 polymer ?
#
loop_
_entity_poly.entity_id
_entity_poly.type
_entity_poly.pdbx_seq_one_letter_code
_entity_poly.pdbx_strand_id
1 'polypeptide(L)'
;PLTSAIFTDHAVTNGSSYFYMVTAIDTSFNESSPSTEVSATPDFFSGAGMQFDGASQYVTFGEAAGQGPTGLGVETFTLEAWFKRTGAGKPTTTGSGGIPNAIPLVTKGMAEVDNSNNRDMNYFLGISASTGRLVADFEDNAGGTNHPVSGTTAIPISTTVWHHAAVTYDGTTWRLYLDGVLEGAPFVIGNFTPRFDSIQHAAIGTALNSSGGSGTQVQGFFHGLLDEVRIWDHARTELEIQSGMNQEIFSAGGLLGRWGLNEASGTAVASSAHAINGIAVGTPTWTAGYPFPPDAVPPAPPVNLSATPGNGEVSLAWSANTEPDVVGYNLYRDTETPVSMASPPINGGTLIPNPAYVDTTVINEIRHYYAVAAVDAFGNVSGLSMEASATPSAINLPPVVNAGPNRSTTTLGFATLSGSATDDGKPAGILNIAWTVLSGPGAVSFANASSASTTATFTDAGVYVLQLTAEDGAVTVSNEMTVAVSDPVLVGAGDIAPDCVTDPAVSMAPAHGTAALLDGIDGTVFTLGDNAYLNGTAQQYANCYDQTWGRHKARTRPVSGNHDYDTPNATGYYDYFNGGGNQMGPAGDRAAGYYSYNLGSWHIVVLNSECTSLWDSNGCAAGSAQEQWLRADLAASPTNNIIAMWHRPRYSSSSSAALHAYLQPLWQALYDFGVDISLGGHWRNYERLAPMDASGEADSAFGIRSFVAGT
;
A
#
# COMPACT_ATOMS: atom_id res chain seq x y z
N PRO A 1 1.41 -22.95 17.63
CA PRO A 1 0.76 -23.87 18.60
C PRO A 1 -0.33 -24.69 17.90
N LEU A 2 -0.38 -26.01 18.14
CA LEU A 2 -1.45 -26.87 17.63
C LEU A 2 -2.77 -26.46 18.30
N THR A 3 -3.84 -26.32 17.50
CA THR A 3 -5.18 -25.93 17.99
C THR A 3 -6.10 -27.13 18.19
N SER A 4 -5.62 -28.35 17.91
CA SER A 4 -6.32 -29.62 17.98
C SER A 4 -5.50 -30.65 18.77
N ALA A 5 -6.17 -31.59 19.41
CA ALA A 5 -5.54 -32.76 20.05
C ALA A 5 -5.09 -33.84 19.04
N ILE A 6 -5.28 -33.59 17.75
CA ILE A 6 -4.89 -34.47 16.64
C ILE A 6 -3.96 -33.67 15.72
N PHE A 7 -2.82 -34.27 15.36
CA PHE A 7 -1.84 -33.73 14.42
C PHE A 7 -1.46 -34.83 13.42
N THR A 8 -1.39 -34.49 12.14
CA THR A 8 -0.92 -35.36 11.06
C THR A 8 0.34 -34.73 10.48
N ASP A 9 1.46 -35.45 10.57
CA ASP A 9 2.72 -35.00 10.00
C ASP A 9 2.81 -35.43 8.54
N HIS A 10 2.79 -34.44 7.64
CA HIS A 10 2.90 -34.65 6.20
C HIS A 10 4.34 -34.47 5.68
N ALA A 11 5.29 -34.14 6.55
CA ALA A 11 6.70 -33.89 6.18
C ALA A 11 7.60 -35.12 6.39
N VAL A 12 7.00 -36.30 6.52
CA VAL A 12 7.70 -37.56 6.81
C VAL A 12 7.96 -38.38 5.55
N THR A 13 9.02 -39.19 5.60
CA THR A 13 9.42 -40.11 4.54
C THR A 13 9.08 -41.54 4.93
N ASN A 14 8.46 -42.29 4.02
CA ASN A 14 8.16 -43.71 4.24
C ASN A 14 9.44 -44.52 4.50
N GLY A 15 9.37 -45.53 5.37
CA GLY A 15 10.46 -46.36 5.86
C GLY A 15 11.35 -45.71 6.93
N SER A 16 11.14 -44.42 7.27
CA SER A 16 11.92 -43.71 8.29
C SER A 16 11.14 -43.58 9.60
N SER A 17 11.74 -43.95 10.72
CA SER A 17 11.10 -43.78 12.03
C SER A 17 11.19 -42.33 12.51
N TYR A 18 10.05 -41.74 12.83
CA TYR A 18 9.93 -40.40 13.41
C TYR A 18 9.46 -40.49 14.86
N PHE A 19 9.95 -39.57 15.68
CA PHE A 19 9.69 -39.52 17.12
C PHE A 19 9.00 -38.20 17.45
N TYR A 20 7.90 -38.28 18.21
CA TYR A 20 7.02 -37.15 18.50
C TYR A 20 6.87 -36.96 20.00
N MET A 21 6.93 -35.70 20.43
CA MET A 21 6.53 -35.23 21.74
C MET A 21 5.69 -33.96 21.57
N VAL A 22 4.74 -33.73 22.47
CA VAL A 22 3.94 -32.51 22.50
C VAL A 22 4.15 -31.74 23.80
N THR A 23 4.17 -30.42 23.70
CA THR A 23 4.18 -29.48 24.83
C THR A 23 2.91 -28.62 24.77
N ALA A 24 2.47 -28.09 25.91
CA ALA A 24 1.36 -27.15 26.00
C ALA A 24 1.88 -25.77 26.39
N ILE A 25 1.31 -24.71 25.80
CA ILE A 25 1.67 -23.32 26.08
C ILE A 25 0.44 -22.58 26.62
N ASP A 26 0.58 -21.86 27.73
CA ASP A 26 -0.51 -21.04 28.30
C ASP A 26 -0.63 -19.66 27.65
N THR A 27 -1.64 -18.87 28.05
CA THR A 27 -1.86 -17.50 27.52
C THR A 27 -0.79 -16.50 27.92
N SER A 28 0.13 -16.87 28.79
CA SER A 28 1.30 -16.09 29.23
C SER A 28 2.60 -16.61 28.63
N PHE A 29 2.52 -17.52 27.64
CA PHE A 29 3.65 -18.15 26.95
C PHE A 29 4.53 -19.05 27.83
N ASN A 30 4.01 -19.55 28.95
CA ASN A 30 4.72 -20.58 29.71
C ASN A 30 4.50 -21.95 29.05
N GLU A 31 5.57 -22.69 28.82
CA GLU A 31 5.54 -23.99 28.15
C GLU A 31 5.69 -25.14 29.16
N SER A 32 4.90 -26.20 28.99
CA SER A 32 4.97 -27.40 29.84
C SER A 32 6.21 -28.24 29.53
N SER A 33 6.51 -29.20 30.42
CA SER A 33 7.39 -30.31 30.05
C SER A 33 6.82 -31.09 28.86
N PRO A 34 7.67 -31.71 28.01
CA PRO A 34 7.21 -32.56 26.92
C PRO A 34 6.43 -33.79 27.40
N SER A 35 5.52 -34.27 26.56
CA SER A 35 4.87 -35.57 26.74
C SER A 35 5.89 -36.73 26.70
N THR A 36 5.43 -37.94 27.01
CA THR A 36 6.20 -39.14 26.67
C THR A 36 6.41 -39.20 25.15
N GLU A 37 7.61 -39.59 24.73
CA GLU A 37 7.96 -39.79 23.33
C GLU A 37 7.20 -40.99 22.76
N VAL A 38 6.64 -40.81 21.57
CA VAL A 38 6.08 -41.89 20.77
C VAL A 38 6.78 -41.91 19.42
N SER A 39 6.83 -43.08 18.77
CA SER A 39 7.39 -43.19 17.43
C SER A 39 6.39 -43.77 16.44
N ALA A 40 6.53 -43.38 15.18
CA ALA A 40 5.84 -43.96 14.05
C ALA A 40 6.83 -44.10 12.89
N THR A 41 6.78 -45.24 12.20
CA THR A 41 7.45 -45.42 10.92
C THR A 41 6.35 -45.45 9.87
N PRO A 42 6.17 -44.36 9.10
CA PRO A 42 5.29 -44.41 7.94
C PRO A 42 5.85 -45.48 7.02
N ASP A 43 5.07 -46.47 6.62
CA ASP A 43 5.48 -47.42 5.58
C ASP A 43 4.88 -46.97 4.25
N PHE A 44 5.45 -47.46 3.15
CA PHE A 44 4.66 -47.51 1.92
C PHE A 44 3.43 -48.33 2.28
N PHE A 45 2.28 -47.68 2.35
CA PHE A 45 1.04 -48.41 2.27
C PHE A 45 1.07 -49.03 0.87
N SER A 46 1.59 -50.26 0.73
CA SER A 46 1.19 -51.09 -0.38
C SER A 46 -0.32 -51.08 -0.28
N GLY A 47 -0.99 -50.67 -1.34
CA GLY A 47 -2.43 -50.78 -1.43
C GLY A 47 -2.96 -52.07 -0.78
N ALA A 48 -4.16 -52.02 -0.22
CA ALA A 48 -4.81 -53.28 0.12
C ALA A 48 -5.03 -54.10 -1.18
N GLY A 49 -5.14 -55.41 -1.04
CA GLY A 49 -5.64 -56.30 -2.08
C GLY A 49 -6.77 -57.13 -1.51
N MET A 50 -7.53 -57.79 -2.37
CA MET A 50 -8.69 -58.56 -1.94
C MET A 50 -8.47 -60.07 -2.13
N GLN A 51 -8.55 -60.83 -1.04
CA GLN A 51 -8.46 -62.29 -1.02
C GLN A 51 -9.83 -62.93 -1.21
N PHE A 52 -9.93 -63.81 -2.20
CA PHE A 52 -11.11 -64.62 -2.54
C PHE A 52 -10.91 -66.10 -2.19
N ASP A 53 -11.99 -66.76 -1.75
CA ASP A 53 -12.02 -68.14 -1.25
C ASP A 53 -12.12 -69.24 -2.33
N GLY A 54 -12.40 -68.88 -3.58
CA GLY A 54 -12.64 -69.83 -4.66
C GLY A 54 -13.98 -70.56 -4.63
N ALA A 55 -14.94 -70.10 -3.83
CA ALA A 55 -16.22 -70.80 -3.65
C ALA A 55 -17.45 -69.88 -3.64
N SER A 56 -17.34 -68.69 -3.04
CA SER A 56 -18.51 -67.82 -2.79
C SER A 56 -18.24 -66.33 -2.89
N GLN A 57 -16.96 -65.93 -2.90
CA GLN A 57 -16.55 -64.53 -2.82
C GLN A 57 -16.27 -63.92 -4.19
N TYR A 58 -16.70 -62.68 -4.40
CA TYR A 58 -16.49 -61.92 -5.65
C TYR A 58 -16.83 -60.43 -5.45
N VAL A 59 -16.55 -59.60 -6.46
CA VAL A 59 -17.06 -58.22 -6.54
C VAL A 59 -18.06 -58.14 -7.68
N THR A 60 -19.23 -57.54 -7.43
CA THR A 60 -20.24 -57.22 -8.45
C THR A 60 -20.31 -55.72 -8.69
N PHE A 61 -20.57 -55.31 -9.93
CA PHE A 61 -20.78 -53.90 -10.29
C PHE A 61 -22.26 -53.53 -10.44
N GLY A 62 -23.16 -54.42 -10.00
CA GLY A 62 -24.61 -54.22 -10.18
C GLY A 62 -25.01 -54.27 -11.66
N GLU A 63 -26.18 -53.71 -11.98
CA GLU A 63 -26.65 -53.59 -13.37
C GLU A 63 -25.82 -52.53 -14.11
N ALA A 64 -24.83 -52.98 -14.88
CA ALA A 64 -23.98 -52.11 -15.70
C ALA A 64 -24.48 -52.13 -17.16
N ALA A 65 -25.21 -51.07 -17.55
CA ALA A 65 -25.79 -50.93 -18.88
C ALA A 65 -24.72 -50.66 -19.95
N GLY A 66 -24.70 -51.47 -21.03
CA GLY A 66 -24.02 -51.20 -22.31
C GLY A 66 -22.71 -50.39 -22.28
N GLN A 67 -22.52 -49.52 -23.28
CA GLN A 67 -21.36 -48.62 -23.44
C GLN A 67 -21.55 -47.27 -22.73
N GLY A 68 -20.44 -46.55 -22.54
CA GLY A 68 -20.43 -45.14 -22.11
C GLY A 68 -19.98 -44.94 -20.65
N PRO A 69 -20.06 -43.71 -20.11
CA PRO A 69 -19.47 -43.35 -18.81
C PRO A 69 -20.15 -44.02 -17.60
N THR A 70 -21.26 -44.73 -17.82
CA THR A 70 -21.99 -45.50 -16.81
C THR A 70 -22.02 -47.00 -17.12
N GLY A 71 -21.30 -47.44 -18.15
CA GLY A 71 -21.29 -48.80 -18.67
C GLY A 71 -19.90 -49.39 -18.75
N LEU A 72 -19.82 -50.73 -18.76
CA LEU A 72 -18.57 -51.48 -18.94
C LEU A 72 -18.55 -52.27 -20.25
N GLY A 73 -19.51 -52.03 -21.14
CA GLY A 73 -19.60 -52.64 -22.46
C GLY A 73 -18.55 -52.09 -23.43
N VAL A 74 -17.85 -52.99 -24.13
CA VAL A 74 -16.71 -52.64 -25.00
C VAL A 74 -16.69 -53.43 -26.31
N GLU A 75 -16.31 -52.77 -27.41
CA GLU A 75 -16.13 -53.39 -28.74
C GLU A 75 -14.67 -53.77 -29.01
N THR A 76 -13.77 -52.89 -28.57
CA THR A 76 -12.33 -53.11 -28.46
C THR A 76 -11.94 -52.83 -27.04
N PHE A 77 -10.94 -53.52 -26.50
CA PHE A 77 -10.65 -53.37 -25.08
C PHE A 77 -9.28 -53.87 -24.67
N THR A 78 -8.92 -53.46 -23.46
CA THR A 78 -7.89 -54.09 -22.65
C THR A 78 -8.45 -54.41 -21.28
N LEU A 79 -8.26 -55.64 -20.79
CA LEU A 79 -8.55 -56.03 -19.41
C LEU A 79 -7.23 -56.32 -18.71
N GLU A 80 -7.06 -55.84 -17.49
CA GLU A 80 -5.85 -56.07 -16.70
C GLU A 80 -6.17 -56.35 -15.24
N ALA A 81 -5.36 -57.18 -14.59
CA ALA A 81 -5.38 -57.37 -13.15
C ALA A 81 -4.04 -57.90 -12.64
N TRP A 82 -3.60 -57.41 -11.48
CA TRP A 82 -2.64 -58.15 -10.67
C TRP A 82 -3.37 -59.25 -9.92
N PHE A 83 -2.83 -60.46 -9.94
CA PHE A 83 -3.41 -61.59 -9.22
C PHE A 83 -2.34 -62.48 -8.59
N LYS A 84 -2.71 -63.13 -7.49
CA LYS A 84 -1.91 -64.17 -6.85
C LYS A 84 -2.78 -65.40 -6.69
N ARG A 85 -2.53 -66.43 -7.50
CA ARG A 85 -3.32 -67.67 -7.52
C ARG A 85 -2.97 -68.55 -6.33
N THR A 86 -3.71 -68.45 -5.23
CA THR A 86 -3.42 -69.20 -3.99
C THR A 86 -4.15 -70.53 -3.87
N GLY A 87 -5.12 -70.81 -4.76
CA GLY A 87 -5.82 -72.09 -4.80
C GLY A 87 -6.33 -72.48 -6.19
N ALA A 88 -7.04 -73.62 -6.24
CA ALA A 88 -7.55 -74.17 -7.49
C ALA A 88 -8.70 -73.34 -8.09
N GLY A 89 -9.50 -72.68 -7.25
CA GLY A 89 -10.74 -72.02 -7.67
C GLY A 89 -11.83 -73.01 -8.11
N LYS A 90 -12.99 -72.47 -8.45
CA LYS A 90 -14.09 -73.22 -9.08
C LYS A 90 -14.17 -72.82 -10.56
N PRO A 91 -14.04 -73.75 -11.52
CA PRO A 91 -14.18 -73.41 -12.93
C PRO A 91 -15.65 -73.24 -13.34
N THR A 92 -15.85 -72.55 -14.45
CA THR A 92 -17.09 -72.46 -15.23
C THR A 92 -16.80 -72.71 -16.72
N THR A 93 -17.84 -72.75 -17.55
CA THR A 93 -17.72 -72.73 -19.01
C THR A 93 -18.09 -71.36 -19.56
N THR A 94 -17.45 -70.94 -20.66
CA THR A 94 -17.83 -69.71 -21.38
C THR A 94 -18.93 -69.92 -22.42
N GLY A 95 -19.27 -71.18 -22.76
CA GLY A 95 -20.36 -71.48 -23.67
C GLY A 95 -20.06 -72.67 -24.58
N SER A 96 -21.00 -73.00 -25.46
CA SER A 96 -20.78 -74.03 -26.48
C SER A 96 -19.76 -73.54 -27.51
N GLY A 97 -18.65 -74.27 -27.67
CA GLY A 97 -17.53 -73.84 -28.53
C GLY A 97 -16.53 -72.91 -27.81
N GLY A 98 -16.84 -72.49 -26.58
CA GLY A 98 -15.94 -71.74 -25.71
C GLY A 98 -15.02 -72.62 -24.86
N ILE A 99 -14.50 -72.04 -23.78
CA ILE A 99 -13.61 -72.69 -22.81
C ILE A 99 -14.45 -73.54 -21.84
N PRO A 100 -14.13 -74.83 -21.66
CA PRO A 100 -14.96 -75.73 -20.84
C PRO A 100 -14.75 -75.61 -19.32
N ASN A 101 -13.62 -75.03 -18.88
CA ASN A 101 -13.20 -75.03 -17.48
C ASN A 101 -12.37 -73.80 -17.10
N ALA A 102 -12.89 -72.60 -17.34
CA ALA A 102 -12.25 -71.33 -17.03
C ALA A 102 -12.54 -70.87 -15.59
N ILE A 103 -11.52 -70.38 -14.89
CA ILE A 103 -11.65 -69.72 -13.58
C ILE A 103 -11.62 -68.21 -13.82
N PRO A 104 -12.69 -67.46 -13.50
CA PRO A 104 -12.82 -66.05 -13.87
C PRO A 104 -11.92 -65.14 -13.04
N LEU A 105 -11.27 -64.16 -13.66
CA LEU A 105 -10.57 -63.04 -13.00
C LEU A 105 -11.38 -61.75 -13.16
N VAL A 106 -11.68 -61.37 -14.40
CA VAL A 106 -12.46 -60.16 -14.76
C VAL A 106 -13.43 -60.56 -15.87
N THR A 107 -14.72 -60.31 -15.68
CA THR A 107 -15.76 -60.75 -16.61
C THR A 107 -16.82 -59.68 -16.81
N LYS A 108 -17.49 -59.73 -17.96
CA LYS A 108 -18.82 -59.15 -18.20
C LYS A 108 -19.65 -60.18 -18.93
N GLY A 109 -20.32 -60.99 -18.12
CA GLY A 109 -21.10 -62.12 -18.54
C GLY A 109 -20.46 -63.49 -18.34
N MET A 110 -21.22 -64.49 -18.74
CA MET A 110 -20.96 -65.92 -18.68
C MET A 110 -21.79 -66.63 -19.76
N ALA A 111 -21.62 -67.95 -19.90
CA ALA A 111 -22.47 -68.77 -20.75
C ALA A 111 -23.97 -68.63 -20.39
N GLU A 112 -24.77 -68.09 -21.30
CA GLU A 112 -26.23 -68.05 -21.23
C GLU A 112 -26.83 -68.59 -22.55
N VAL A 113 -28.16 -68.74 -22.63
CA VAL A 113 -28.83 -69.18 -23.87
C VAL A 113 -28.90 -68.03 -24.88
N ASP A 114 -28.32 -68.25 -26.06
CA ASP A 114 -28.33 -67.32 -27.20
C ASP A 114 -29.77 -67.14 -27.74
N ASN A 115 -30.44 -66.06 -27.34
CA ASN A 115 -31.83 -65.78 -27.76
C ASN A 115 -32.09 -64.34 -28.21
N SER A 116 -31.06 -63.65 -28.73
CA SER A 116 -31.10 -62.30 -29.33
C SER A 116 -31.47 -61.13 -28.40
N ASN A 117 -31.47 -61.32 -27.08
CA ASN A 117 -31.83 -60.30 -26.09
C ASN A 117 -30.63 -59.64 -25.39
N ASN A 118 -29.52 -59.44 -26.09
CA ASN A 118 -28.27 -58.89 -25.53
C ASN A 118 -27.75 -59.69 -24.32
N ARG A 119 -27.94 -61.01 -24.34
CA ARG A 119 -27.55 -61.91 -23.25
C ARG A 119 -26.27 -62.68 -23.54
N ASP A 120 -25.52 -62.23 -24.53
CA ASP A 120 -24.25 -62.84 -24.89
C ASP A 120 -23.14 -62.16 -24.05
N MET A 121 -22.09 -62.90 -23.73
CA MET A 121 -20.97 -62.45 -22.91
C MET A 121 -20.13 -61.41 -23.66
N ASN A 122 -19.84 -60.26 -23.03
CA ASN A 122 -19.04 -59.23 -23.67
C ASN A 122 -17.55 -59.52 -23.60
N TYR A 123 -17.05 -59.96 -22.45
CA TYR A 123 -15.66 -60.39 -22.30
C TYR A 123 -15.47 -61.29 -21.08
N PHE A 124 -14.46 -62.15 -21.18
CA PHE A 124 -14.00 -63.02 -20.11
C PHE A 124 -12.47 -63.03 -20.12
N LEU A 125 -11.86 -62.75 -18.96
CA LEU A 125 -10.45 -63.02 -18.68
C LEU A 125 -10.36 -63.97 -17.50
N GLY A 126 -9.62 -65.06 -17.64
CA GLY A 126 -9.48 -66.05 -16.60
C GLY A 126 -8.28 -66.98 -16.74
N ILE A 127 -8.32 -68.08 -15.99
CA ILE A 127 -7.29 -69.12 -15.96
C ILE A 127 -7.94 -70.48 -16.27
N SER A 128 -7.39 -71.23 -17.22
CA SER A 128 -7.84 -72.60 -17.49
C SER A 128 -7.53 -73.51 -16.29
N ALA A 129 -8.54 -74.18 -15.75
CA ALA A 129 -8.36 -75.11 -14.63
C ALA A 129 -7.54 -76.35 -15.00
N SER A 130 -7.55 -76.77 -16.28
CA SER A 130 -6.80 -77.95 -16.75
C SER A 130 -5.33 -77.66 -17.03
N THR A 131 -5.02 -76.47 -17.57
CA THR A 131 -3.65 -76.14 -18.03
C THR A 131 -2.96 -75.11 -17.14
N GLY A 132 -3.71 -74.38 -16.31
CA GLY A 132 -3.22 -73.27 -15.52
C GLY A 132 -2.84 -72.03 -16.35
N ARG A 133 -3.18 -71.97 -17.62
CA ARG A 133 -2.81 -70.87 -18.52
C ARG A 133 -3.85 -69.75 -18.51
N LEU A 134 -3.45 -68.53 -18.83
CA LEU A 134 -4.41 -67.45 -19.13
C LEU A 134 -5.31 -67.87 -20.29
N VAL A 135 -6.58 -67.52 -20.19
CA VAL A 135 -7.60 -67.73 -21.21
C VAL A 135 -8.49 -66.51 -21.30
N ALA A 136 -8.97 -66.22 -22.50
CA ALA A 136 -9.95 -65.16 -22.74
C ALA A 136 -10.97 -65.58 -23.78
N ASP A 137 -12.15 -64.97 -23.73
CA ASP A 137 -13.27 -65.27 -24.62
C ASP A 137 -14.24 -64.08 -24.70
N PHE A 138 -15.03 -64.01 -25.76
CA PHE A 138 -16.24 -63.19 -25.87
C PHE A 138 -17.22 -63.88 -26.81
N GLU A 139 -18.50 -63.51 -26.71
CA GLU A 139 -19.52 -63.90 -27.68
C GLU A 139 -19.82 -62.72 -28.61
N ASP A 140 -19.82 -62.96 -29.92
CA ASP A 140 -20.05 -61.90 -30.90
C ASP A 140 -21.53 -61.49 -31.00
N ASN A 141 -21.77 -60.22 -31.35
CA ASN A 141 -23.12 -59.64 -31.45
C ASN A 141 -23.93 -60.20 -32.64
N ALA A 142 -23.28 -60.79 -33.65
CA ALA A 142 -23.94 -61.27 -34.86
C ALA A 142 -24.65 -62.62 -34.67
N GLY A 143 -24.09 -63.51 -33.85
CA GLY A 143 -24.62 -64.86 -33.65
C GLY A 143 -24.31 -65.52 -32.31
N GLY A 144 -23.76 -64.79 -31.33
CA GLY A 144 -23.42 -65.34 -30.01
C GLY A 144 -22.28 -66.36 -30.06
N THR A 145 -21.49 -66.40 -31.13
CA THR A 145 -20.41 -67.39 -31.25
C THR A 145 -19.26 -67.03 -30.31
N ASN A 146 -18.75 -68.03 -29.58
CA ASN A 146 -17.59 -67.90 -28.70
C ASN A 146 -16.28 -67.80 -29.52
N HIS A 147 -15.34 -66.96 -29.08
CA HIS A 147 -14.03 -66.72 -29.69
C HIS A 147 -12.87 -66.96 -28.70
N PRO A 148 -12.69 -68.20 -28.20
CA PRO A 148 -11.78 -68.48 -27.11
C PRO A 148 -10.31 -68.47 -27.56
N VAL A 149 -9.45 -67.93 -26.69
CA VAL A 149 -7.99 -67.92 -26.84
C VAL A 149 -7.31 -68.40 -25.55
N SER A 150 -6.12 -69.00 -25.67
CA SER A 150 -5.36 -69.52 -24.54
C SER A 150 -3.88 -69.21 -24.70
N GLY A 151 -3.25 -68.75 -23.62
CA GLY A 151 -1.82 -68.49 -23.56
C GLY A 151 -0.97 -69.75 -23.61
N THR A 152 0.32 -69.61 -23.32
CA THR A 152 1.32 -70.67 -23.42
C THR A 152 1.91 -71.08 -22.08
N THR A 153 1.95 -70.16 -21.12
CA THR A 153 2.63 -70.30 -19.84
C THR A 153 1.65 -70.76 -18.77
N ALA A 154 1.98 -71.88 -18.11
CA ALA A 154 1.19 -72.39 -17.00
C ALA A 154 1.51 -71.59 -15.72
N ILE A 155 0.47 -71.08 -15.06
CA ILE A 155 0.54 -70.32 -13.82
C ILE A 155 0.30 -71.27 -12.63
N PRO A 156 1.33 -71.64 -11.86
CA PRO A 156 1.17 -72.55 -10.73
C PRO A 156 0.38 -71.88 -9.60
N ILE A 157 -0.19 -72.71 -8.72
CA ILE A 157 -0.74 -72.24 -7.45
C ILE A 157 0.44 -71.84 -6.55
N SER A 158 0.43 -70.60 -6.05
CA SER A 158 1.47 -70.03 -5.20
C SER A 158 0.88 -69.01 -4.23
N THR A 159 1.34 -69.04 -2.97
CA THR A 159 0.97 -68.05 -1.95
C THR A 159 1.89 -66.84 -1.93
N THR A 160 2.96 -66.82 -2.74
CA THR A 160 3.99 -65.78 -2.69
C THR A 160 4.18 -65.03 -4.01
N VAL A 161 3.74 -65.58 -5.14
CA VAL A 161 4.03 -65.03 -6.48
C VAL A 161 2.83 -64.26 -7.01
N TRP A 162 2.99 -62.95 -7.17
CA TRP A 162 2.08 -62.11 -7.94
C TRP A 162 2.36 -62.24 -9.43
N HIS A 163 1.30 -62.21 -10.23
CA HIS A 163 1.34 -62.15 -11.68
C HIS A 163 0.45 -61.02 -12.20
N HIS A 164 0.83 -60.40 -13.31
CA HIS A 164 -0.03 -59.49 -14.05
C HIS A 164 -0.67 -60.23 -15.21
N ALA A 165 -2.00 -60.25 -15.27
CA ALA A 165 -2.74 -60.75 -16.43
C ALA A 165 -3.24 -59.55 -17.23
N ALA A 166 -2.97 -59.55 -18.54
CA ALA A 166 -3.63 -58.62 -19.45
C ALA A 166 -4.10 -59.32 -20.73
N VAL A 167 -5.19 -58.82 -21.31
CA VAL A 167 -5.65 -59.21 -22.64
C VAL A 167 -6.11 -57.99 -23.42
N THR A 168 -5.78 -57.93 -24.71
CA THR A 168 -6.21 -56.86 -25.63
C THR A 168 -6.97 -57.47 -26.80
N TYR A 169 -7.99 -56.75 -27.28
CA TYR A 169 -8.70 -57.05 -28.52
C TYR A 169 -8.90 -55.78 -29.34
N ASP A 170 -8.35 -55.76 -30.56
CA ASP A 170 -8.34 -54.59 -31.46
C ASP A 170 -9.46 -54.60 -32.52
N GLY A 171 -10.46 -55.48 -32.36
CA GLY A 171 -11.51 -55.70 -33.35
C GLY A 171 -11.21 -56.84 -34.33
N THR A 172 -9.96 -57.33 -34.36
CA THR A 172 -9.58 -58.47 -35.23
C THR A 172 -8.69 -59.51 -34.57
N THR A 173 -7.90 -59.08 -33.57
CA THR A 173 -6.77 -59.84 -33.04
C THR A 173 -6.78 -59.81 -31.52
N TRP A 174 -6.68 -60.98 -30.91
CA TRP A 174 -6.40 -61.10 -29.48
C TRP A 174 -4.89 -61.10 -29.21
N ARG A 175 -4.49 -60.47 -28.10
CA ARG A 175 -3.15 -60.62 -27.52
C ARG A 175 -3.27 -60.81 -26.02
N LEU A 176 -2.68 -61.88 -25.49
CA LEU A 176 -2.62 -62.17 -24.06
C LEU A 176 -1.23 -61.83 -23.56
N TYR A 177 -1.13 -61.25 -22.38
CA TYR A 177 0.13 -60.93 -21.73
C TYR A 177 0.13 -61.48 -20.32
N LEU A 178 1.21 -62.14 -19.95
CA LEU A 178 1.51 -62.56 -18.58
C LEU A 178 2.76 -61.81 -18.13
N ASP A 179 2.67 -61.09 -17.02
CA ASP A 179 3.77 -60.29 -16.46
C ASP A 179 4.32 -59.26 -17.47
N GLY A 180 3.42 -58.68 -18.29
CA GLY A 180 3.75 -57.73 -19.35
C GLY A 180 4.38 -58.35 -20.60
N VAL A 181 4.54 -59.68 -20.66
CA VAL A 181 5.14 -60.40 -21.79
C VAL A 181 4.07 -61.06 -22.63
N LEU A 182 4.13 -60.89 -23.95
CA LEU A 182 3.19 -61.50 -24.90
C LEU A 182 3.22 -63.04 -24.84
N GLU A 183 2.06 -63.64 -24.61
CA GLU A 183 1.85 -65.09 -24.51
C GLU A 183 1.64 -65.72 -25.90
N GLY A 184 2.75 -65.95 -26.61
CA GLY A 184 2.75 -66.57 -27.94
C GLY A 184 2.59 -65.56 -29.09
N ALA A 185 2.09 -66.02 -30.24
CA ALA A 185 1.80 -65.13 -31.37
C ALA A 185 0.38 -64.52 -31.22
N PRO A 186 0.14 -63.27 -31.68
CA PRO A 186 -1.20 -62.70 -31.70
C PRO A 186 -2.21 -63.61 -32.41
N PHE A 187 -3.41 -63.78 -31.83
CA PHE A 187 -4.45 -64.64 -32.38
C PHE A 187 -5.36 -63.83 -33.29
N VAL A 188 -5.11 -63.89 -34.60
CA VAL A 188 -5.98 -63.24 -35.60
C VAL A 188 -7.23 -64.10 -35.79
N ILE A 189 -8.36 -63.61 -35.29
CA ILE A 189 -9.65 -64.33 -35.34
C ILE A 189 -10.57 -63.80 -36.44
N GLY A 190 -10.34 -62.58 -36.92
CA GLY A 190 -11.20 -61.92 -37.92
C GLY A 190 -12.06 -60.82 -37.30
N ASN A 191 -12.81 -60.08 -38.12
CA ASN A 191 -13.56 -58.92 -37.67
C ASN A 191 -14.86 -59.33 -36.95
N PHE A 192 -14.79 -59.50 -35.63
CA PHE A 192 -15.92 -59.83 -34.79
C PHE A 192 -16.15 -58.72 -33.75
N THR A 193 -17.42 -58.36 -33.54
CA THR A 193 -17.80 -57.36 -32.55
C THR A 193 -18.29 -58.09 -31.30
N PRO A 194 -17.58 -58.00 -30.16
CA PRO A 194 -18.07 -58.49 -28.88
C PRO A 194 -19.45 -57.90 -28.57
N ARG A 195 -20.27 -58.60 -27.77
CA ARG A 195 -21.59 -58.11 -27.36
C ARG A 195 -21.49 -56.93 -26.38
N PHE A 196 -21.05 -55.77 -26.86
CA PHE A 196 -20.83 -54.57 -26.05
C PHE A 196 -22.11 -54.03 -25.40
N ASP A 197 -23.27 -54.32 -25.99
CA ASP A 197 -24.59 -53.94 -25.47
C ASP A 197 -25.18 -54.98 -24.50
N SER A 198 -24.35 -55.92 -24.03
CA SER A 198 -24.75 -57.00 -23.13
C SER A 198 -25.32 -56.49 -21.81
N ILE A 199 -26.47 -57.04 -21.45
CA ILE A 199 -27.11 -56.82 -20.13
C ILE A 199 -26.53 -57.73 -19.04
N GLN A 200 -25.60 -58.63 -19.39
CA GLN A 200 -24.92 -59.43 -18.38
C GLN A 200 -24.02 -58.56 -17.50
N HIS A 201 -23.95 -58.93 -16.22
CA HIS A 201 -23.28 -58.15 -15.20
C HIS A 201 -21.76 -58.36 -15.25
N ALA A 202 -21.01 -57.30 -14.95
CA ALA A 202 -19.57 -57.39 -14.78
C ALA A 202 -19.20 -57.84 -13.36
N ALA A 203 -18.08 -58.54 -13.24
CA ALA A 203 -17.58 -59.00 -11.95
C ALA A 203 -16.05 -59.15 -11.89
N ILE A 204 -15.52 -59.09 -10.68
CA ILE A 204 -14.16 -59.51 -10.33
C ILE A 204 -14.25 -60.84 -9.56
N GLY A 205 -13.47 -61.84 -9.97
CA GLY A 205 -13.35 -63.13 -9.31
C GLY A 205 -14.52 -64.11 -9.53
N THR A 206 -15.55 -63.74 -10.31
CA THR A 206 -16.65 -64.63 -10.74
C THR A 206 -17.16 -64.24 -12.13
N ALA A 207 -18.15 -64.98 -12.64
CA ALA A 207 -18.92 -64.65 -13.83
C ALA A 207 -20.42 -64.61 -13.50
N LEU A 208 -21.13 -63.59 -13.99
CA LEU A 208 -22.53 -63.28 -13.63
C LEU A 208 -23.40 -63.19 -14.88
N ASN A 209 -24.60 -63.76 -14.82
CA ASN A 209 -25.53 -63.72 -15.95
C ASN A 209 -26.34 -62.40 -16.03
N SER A 210 -27.31 -62.33 -16.95
CA SER A 210 -28.22 -61.18 -17.15
C SER A 210 -29.13 -60.83 -15.96
N SER A 211 -29.17 -61.62 -14.89
CA SER A 211 -29.97 -61.35 -13.68
C SER A 211 -29.12 -60.91 -12.48
N GLY A 212 -27.79 -61.01 -12.56
CA GLY A 212 -26.87 -60.49 -11.54
C GLY A 212 -26.95 -61.10 -10.13
N GLY A 213 -27.61 -62.26 -9.95
CA GLY A 213 -28.04 -62.79 -8.64
C GLY A 213 -27.55 -64.21 -8.29
N SER A 214 -28.09 -64.82 -7.23
CA SER A 214 -27.56 -66.00 -6.53
C SER A 214 -27.87 -67.37 -7.18
N GLY A 215 -27.18 -68.43 -6.72
CA GLY A 215 -27.41 -69.80 -7.19
C GLY A 215 -26.74 -70.07 -8.54
N THR A 216 -27.51 -70.50 -9.55
CA THR A 216 -26.98 -70.81 -10.90
C THR A 216 -26.62 -69.58 -11.73
N GLN A 217 -26.95 -68.39 -11.22
CA GLN A 217 -26.73 -67.07 -11.83
C GLN A 217 -25.32 -66.52 -11.55
N VAL A 218 -24.56 -67.15 -10.63
CA VAL A 218 -23.13 -66.91 -10.37
C VAL A 218 -22.36 -68.18 -10.71
N GLN A 219 -21.36 -68.09 -11.59
CA GLN A 219 -20.57 -69.25 -11.99
C GLN A 219 -19.07 -68.97 -11.97
N GLY A 220 -18.33 -69.98 -11.54
CA GLY A 220 -16.88 -69.90 -11.35
C GLY A 220 -16.46 -68.98 -10.21
N PHE A 221 -15.37 -69.30 -9.53
CA PHE A 221 -14.85 -68.48 -8.44
C PHE A 221 -13.34 -68.55 -8.39
N PHE A 222 -12.69 -67.39 -8.37
CA PHE A 222 -11.25 -67.29 -8.19
C PHE A 222 -10.82 -67.58 -6.75
N HIS A 223 -9.75 -68.34 -6.58
CA HIS A 223 -9.11 -68.55 -5.28
C HIS A 223 -7.73 -67.91 -5.30
N GLY A 224 -7.62 -66.75 -4.67
CA GLY A 224 -6.41 -65.93 -4.75
C GLY A 224 -6.62 -64.50 -4.33
N LEU A 225 -5.58 -63.71 -4.46
CA LEU A 225 -5.65 -62.25 -4.31
C LEU A 225 -5.82 -61.62 -5.68
N LEU A 226 -6.63 -60.57 -5.77
CA LEU A 226 -6.65 -59.64 -6.90
C LEU A 226 -6.33 -58.23 -6.42
N ASP A 227 -5.73 -57.46 -7.30
CA ASP A 227 -5.34 -56.06 -7.13
C ASP A 227 -5.30 -55.36 -8.51
N GLU A 228 -5.42 -54.03 -8.55
CA GLU A 228 -5.36 -53.18 -9.75
C GLU A 228 -6.14 -53.72 -10.97
N VAL A 229 -7.43 -53.94 -10.80
CA VAL A 229 -8.28 -54.35 -11.92
C VAL A 229 -8.59 -53.13 -12.79
N ARG A 230 -8.28 -53.22 -14.09
CA ARG A 230 -8.50 -52.16 -15.08
C ARG A 230 -9.24 -52.66 -16.31
N ILE A 231 -10.11 -51.80 -16.83
CA ILE A 231 -10.83 -52.02 -18.08
C ILE A 231 -10.67 -50.78 -18.96
N TRP A 232 -10.22 -50.98 -20.18
CA TRP A 232 -10.01 -49.93 -21.18
C TRP A 232 -10.91 -50.15 -22.39
N ASP A 233 -11.32 -49.06 -23.05
CA ASP A 233 -12.17 -49.07 -24.25
C ASP A 233 -11.40 -49.27 -25.57
N HIS A 234 -10.10 -49.51 -25.50
CA HIS A 234 -9.23 -49.75 -26.64
C HIS A 234 -8.18 -50.81 -26.33
N ALA A 235 -7.60 -51.37 -27.39
CA ALA A 235 -6.46 -52.27 -27.30
C ALA A 235 -5.18 -51.47 -27.04
N ARG A 236 -4.64 -51.58 -25.82
CA ARG A 236 -3.35 -51.02 -25.43
C ARG A 236 -2.21 -51.80 -26.10
N THR A 237 -1.14 -51.11 -26.41
CA THR A 237 0.09 -51.71 -26.94
C THR A 237 0.85 -52.47 -25.86
N GLU A 238 1.74 -53.38 -26.27
CA GLU A 238 2.63 -54.09 -25.35
C GLU A 238 3.47 -53.13 -24.50
N LEU A 239 3.97 -52.04 -25.09
CA LEU A 239 4.76 -51.04 -24.38
C LEU A 239 3.93 -50.32 -23.31
N GLU A 240 2.69 -49.94 -23.61
CA GLU A 240 1.80 -49.30 -22.64
C GLU A 240 1.44 -50.24 -21.47
N ILE A 241 1.29 -51.54 -21.75
CA ILE A 241 1.08 -52.56 -20.72
C ILE A 241 2.34 -52.66 -19.84
N GLN A 242 3.53 -52.81 -20.44
CA GLN A 242 4.79 -52.94 -19.71
C GLN A 242 5.10 -51.70 -18.86
N SER A 243 4.87 -50.49 -19.39
CA SER A 243 5.13 -49.25 -18.66
C SER A 243 4.11 -49.00 -17.55
N GLY A 244 2.87 -49.45 -17.74
CA GLY A 244 1.76 -49.17 -16.84
C GLY A 244 1.42 -50.29 -15.84
N MET A 245 1.91 -51.52 -16.02
CA MET A 245 1.51 -52.64 -15.16
C MET A 245 1.95 -52.43 -13.70
N ASN A 246 3.12 -51.84 -13.48
CA ASN A 246 3.68 -51.54 -12.15
C ASN A 246 3.34 -50.12 -11.67
N GLN A 247 2.29 -49.50 -12.21
CA GLN A 247 1.82 -48.18 -11.81
C GLN A 247 0.33 -48.23 -11.48
N GLU A 248 -0.05 -47.51 -10.44
CA GLU A 248 -1.44 -47.21 -10.12
C GLU A 248 -1.94 -46.11 -11.07
N ILE A 249 -2.67 -46.50 -12.12
CA ILE A 249 -3.18 -45.56 -13.12
C ILE A 249 -4.58 -45.08 -12.71
N PHE A 250 -4.63 -44.00 -11.92
CA PHE A 250 -5.88 -43.46 -11.38
C PHE A 250 -6.81 -42.89 -12.44
N SER A 251 -6.26 -42.27 -13.50
CA SER A 251 -7.01 -41.66 -14.59
C SER A 251 -6.17 -41.66 -15.88
N ALA A 252 -6.81 -41.97 -17.01
CA ALA A 252 -6.22 -41.89 -18.35
C ALA A 252 -7.32 -41.89 -19.41
N GLY A 253 -7.02 -41.38 -20.61
CA GLY A 253 -7.94 -41.48 -21.75
C GLY A 253 -8.26 -42.94 -22.07
N GLY A 254 -9.55 -43.27 -22.20
CA GLY A 254 -10.01 -44.62 -22.50
C GLY A 254 -10.02 -45.61 -21.33
N LEU A 255 -9.64 -45.19 -20.11
CA LEU A 255 -9.79 -46.01 -18.90
C LEU A 255 -11.25 -45.98 -18.43
N LEU A 256 -11.98 -47.08 -18.63
CA LEU A 256 -13.40 -47.18 -18.29
C LEU A 256 -13.63 -47.46 -16.80
N GLY A 257 -12.73 -48.18 -16.16
CA GLY A 257 -12.83 -48.54 -14.74
C GLY A 257 -11.48 -48.97 -14.20
N ARG A 258 -11.17 -48.51 -12.98
CA ARG A 258 -9.96 -48.92 -12.26
C ARG A 258 -10.29 -49.10 -10.79
N TRP A 259 -10.27 -50.35 -10.34
CA TRP A 259 -10.53 -50.75 -8.97
C TRP A 259 -9.22 -51.23 -8.36
N GLY A 260 -8.61 -50.36 -7.56
CA GLY A 260 -7.34 -50.65 -6.91
C GLY A 260 -7.46 -51.50 -5.66
N LEU A 261 -8.67 -51.80 -5.18
CA LEU A 261 -8.88 -52.67 -4.02
C LEU A 261 -8.11 -52.21 -2.76
N ASN A 262 -7.95 -50.89 -2.62
CA ASN A 262 -7.13 -50.23 -1.60
C ASN A 262 -7.91 -49.82 -0.35
N GLU A 263 -9.20 -50.14 -0.26
CA GLU A 263 -10.10 -49.64 0.79
C GLU A 263 -9.78 -50.21 2.18
N ALA A 264 -9.05 -51.33 2.23
CA ALA A 264 -8.57 -52.02 3.44
C ALA A 264 -9.66 -52.49 4.43
N SER A 265 -10.93 -52.13 4.22
CA SER A 265 -12.07 -52.49 5.05
C SER A 265 -13.40 -52.28 4.32
N GLY A 266 -14.47 -52.86 4.86
CA GLY A 266 -15.83 -52.70 4.31
C GLY A 266 -16.10 -53.56 3.08
N THR A 267 -17.18 -53.24 2.36
CA THR A 267 -17.63 -54.00 1.17
C THR A 267 -17.66 -53.15 -0.10
N ALA A 268 -17.38 -51.85 -0.02
CA ALA A 268 -17.32 -50.99 -1.19
C ALA A 268 -15.97 -51.18 -1.90
N VAL A 269 -15.99 -51.19 -3.22
CA VAL A 269 -14.82 -51.25 -4.09
C VAL A 269 -14.91 -50.07 -5.05
N ALA A 270 -14.22 -48.99 -4.74
CA ALA A 270 -14.33 -47.73 -5.46
C ALA A 270 -13.57 -47.80 -6.79
N SER A 271 -14.15 -47.18 -7.83
CA SER A 271 -13.41 -46.89 -9.05
C SER A 271 -12.81 -45.49 -8.98
N SER A 272 -11.52 -45.34 -9.33
CA SER A 272 -10.92 -44.03 -9.60
C SER A 272 -11.19 -43.51 -11.02
N ALA A 273 -11.68 -44.37 -11.92
CA ALA A 273 -12.05 -44.01 -13.29
C ALA A 273 -13.53 -44.32 -13.57
N HIS A 274 -14.29 -43.32 -14.03
CA HIS A 274 -15.77 -43.32 -14.07
C HIS A 274 -16.45 -43.64 -12.72
N ALA A 275 -17.75 -43.39 -12.63
CA ALA A 275 -18.52 -43.55 -11.39
C ALA A 275 -19.12 -44.96 -11.20
N ILE A 276 -18.37 -46.02 -11.55
CA ILE A 276 -18.83 -47.42 -11.47
C ILE A 276 -18.16 -48.13 -10.29
N ASN A 277 -18.77 -48.04 -9.11
CA ASN A 277 -18.26 -48.68 -7.91
C ASN A 277 -18.74 -50.14 -7.81
N GLY A 278 -17.86 -51.02 -7.35
CA GLY A 278 -18.15 -52.42 -7.04
C GLY A 278 -18.61 -52.63 -5.60
N ILE A 279 -19.23 -53.78 -5.37
CA ILE A 279 -19.64 -54.28 -4.06
C ILE A 279 -19.09 -55.69 -3.88
N ALA A 280 -18.31 -55.89 -2.83
CA ALA A 280 -17.81 -57.19 -2.42
C ALA A 280 -18.92 -58.06 -1.81
N VAL A 281 -19.06 -59.29 -2.31
CA VAL A 281 -20.05 -60.30 -1.90
C VAL A 281 -19.34 -61.49 -1.28
N GLY A 282 -19.92 -62.09 -0.23
CA GLY A 282 -19.33 -63.24 0.47
C GLY A 282 -18.24 -62.87 1.50
N THR A 283 -18.09 -61.58 1.81
CA THR A 283 -17.09 -61.03 2.76
C THR A 283 -15.65 -61.49 2.45
N PRO A 284 -15.11 -61.18 1.26
CA PRO A 284 -13.69 -61.38 0.98
C PRO A 284 -12.83 -60.59 1.97
N THR A 285 -11.60 -61.06 2.19
CA THR A 285 -10.71 -60.49 3.20
C THR A 285 -9.76 -59.48 2.55
N TRP A 286 -9.67 -58.28 3.12
CA TRP A 286 -8.65 -57.30 2.77
C TRP A 286 -7.29 -57.74 3.33
N THR A 287 -6.28 -57.73 2.48
CA THR A 287 -4.91 -58.13 2.82
C THR A 287 -3.91 -57.22 2.11
N ALA A 288 -2.61 -57.45 2.23
CA ALA A 288 -1.62 -56.66 1.49
C ALA A 288 -1.73 -56.95 -0.02
N GLY A 289 -1.83 -55.89 -0.82
CA GLY A 289 -1.91 -55.94 -2.27
C GLY A 289 -0.58 -56.22 -2.96
N TYR A 290 -0.54 -55.93 -4.25
CA TYR A 290 0.68 -55.91 -5.03
C TYR A 290 1.56 -54.74 -4.56
N PRO A 291 2.85 -54.98 -4.23
CA PRO A 291 3.74 -53.91 -3.81
C PRO A 291 4.19 -53.11 -5.03
N PHE A 292 3.41 -52.09 -5.42
CA PHE A 292 3.83 -51.14 -6.44
C PHE A 292 5.17 -50.49 -6.06
N PRO A 293 6.15 -50.42 -6.97
CA PRO A 293 7.37 -49.66 -6.72
C PRO A 293 6.99 -48.19 -6.47
N PRO A 294 7.64 -47.51 -5.51
CA PRO A 294 7.40 -46.09 -5.28
C PRO A 294 7.70 -45.30 -6.55
N ASP A 295 6.82 -44.34 -6.86
CA ASP A 295 7.09 -43.40 -7.93
C ASP A 295 8.34 -42.59 -7.59
N ALA A 296 9.29 -42.59 -8.52
CA ALA A 296 10.57 -41.92 -8.41
C ALA A 296 10.80 -40.94 -9.56
N VAL A 297 9.77 -40.68 -10.38
CA VAL A 297 9.85 -39.76 -11.52
C VAL A 297 9.25 -38.43 -11.10
N PRO A 298 10.07 -37.37 -10.89
CA PRO A 298 9.52 -36.06 -10.58
C PRO A 298 8.72 -35.48 -11.76
N PRO A 299 7.77 -34.58 -11.49
CA PRO A 299 7.11 -33.79 -12.53
C PRO A 299 8.11 -32.99 -13.37
N ALA A 300 7.68 -32.52 -14.54
CA ALA A 300 8.44 -31.54 -15.30
C ALA A 300 8.55 -30.19 -14.54
N PRO A 301 9.66 -29.45 -14.68
CA PRO A 301 9.76 -28.09 -14.15
C PRO A 301 8.64 -27.18 -14.69
N PRO A 302 7.99 -26.36 -13.85
CA PRO A 302 7.00 -25.41 -14.32
C PRO A 302 7.61 -24.40 -15.30
N VAL A 303 6.78 -23.85 -16.20
CA VAL A 303 7.20 -22.92 -17.26
C VAL A 303 6.44 -21.61 -17.22
N ASN A 304 6.95 -20.59 -17.92
CA ASN A 304 6.36 -19.25 -18.04
C ASN A 304 6.15 -18.55 -16.70
N LEU A 305 7.08 -18.73 -15.74
CA LEU A 305 7.07 -17.96 -14.50
C LEU A 305 7.20 -16.47 -14.82
N SER A 306 6.31 -15.67 -14.25
CA SER A 306 6.28 -14.22 -14.37
C SER A 306 6.19 -13.60 -12.98
N ALA A 307 6.81 -12.43 -12.81
CA ALA A 307 6.85 -11.66 -11.56
C ALA A 307 6.44 -10.22 -11.84
N THR A 308 5.38 -9.76 -11.19
CA THR A 308 4.82 -8.41 -11.34
C THR A 308 5.01 -7.64 -10.02
N PRO A 309 5.77 -6.53 -10.01
CA PRO A 309 6.02 -5.76 -8.78
C PRO A 309 4.78 -4.98 -8.35
N GLY A 310 4.54 -4.94 -7.04
CA GLY A 310 3.57 -4.07 -6.36
C GLY A 310 4.23 -3.26 -5.24
N ASN A 311 3.42 -2.76 -4.30
CA ASN A 311 3.91 -2.03 -3.12
C ASN A 311 4.05 -2.97 -1.93
N GLY A 312 5.29 -3.32 -1.58
CA GLY A 312 5.58 -4.31 -0.54
C GLY A 312 5.19 -5.74 -0.93
N GLU A 313 4.98 -5.99 -2.23
CA GLU A 313 4.56 -7.29 -2.73
C GLU A 313 5.08 -7.58 -4.15
N VAL A 314 5.15 -8.87 -4.50
CA VAL A 314 5.31 -9.37 -5.87
C VAL A 314 4.23 -10.40 -6.17
N SER A 315 3.47 -10.17 -7.24
CA SER A 315 2.52 -11.16 -7.77
C SER A 315 3.21 -12.08 -8.77
N LEU A 316 3.11 -13.38 -8.57
CA LEU A 316 3.75 -14.43 -9.36
C LEU A 316 2.69 -15.32 -10.02
N ALA A 317 2.94 -15.70 -11.27
CA ALA A 317 2.09 -16.63 -12.01
C ALA A 317 2.93 -17.48 -12.97
N TRP A 318 2.54 -18.74 -13.17
CA TRP A 318 3.18 -19.69 -14.10
C TRP A 318 2.13 -20.56 -14.80
N SER A 319 2.57 -21.41 -15.74
CA SER A 319 1.69 -22.41 -16.37
C SER A 319 1.57 -23.65 -15.49
N ALA A 320 0.36 -24.14 -15.28
CA ALA A 320 0.14 -25.38 -14.52
C ALA A 320 0.76 -26.59 -15.25
N ASN A 321 1.37 -27.47 -14.46
CA ASN A 321 1.74 -28.81 -14.92
C ASN A 321 0.52 -29.62 -15.33
N THR A 322 0.70 -30.57 -16.24
CA THR A 322 -0.39 -31.39 -16.82
C THR A 322 -0.39 -32.83 -16.30
N GLU A 323 0.68 -33.21 -15.59
CA GLU A 323 0.83 -34.52 -14.97
C GLU A 323 -0.25 -34.70 -13.88
N PRO A 324 -0.98 -35.83 -13.89
CA PRO A 324 -2.18 -36.02 -13.06
C PRO A 324 -1.87 -36.20 -11.56
N ASP A 325 -0.62 -36.45 -11.22
CA ASP A 325 -0.10 -36.71 -9.88
C ASP A 325 0.49 -35.44 -9.22
N VAL A 326 0.55 -34.29 -9.90
CA VAL A 326 1.02 -33.04 -9.31
C VAL A 326 0.03 -32.57 -8.24
N VAL A 327 0.51 -32.40 -7.01
CA VAL A 327 -0.28 -31.96 -5.85
C VAL A 327 -0.03 -30.51 -5.46
N GLY A 328 1.03 -29.88 -5.99
CA GLY A 328 1.27 -28.45 -5.81
C GLY A 328 2.69 -28.01 -6.17
N TYR A 329 3.06 -26.82 -5.70
CA TYR A 329 4.32 -26.17 -6.06
C TYR A 329 5.07 -25.66 -4.83
N ASN A 330 6.40 -25.68 -4.92
CA ASN A 330 7.31 -24.96 -4.03
C ASN A 330 7.89 -23.75 -4.74
N LEU A 331 7.83 -22.60 -4.08
CA LEU A 331 8.34 -21.34 -4.60
C LEU A 331 9.61 -20.94 -3.85
N TYR A 332 10.66 -20.64 -4.60
CA TYR A 332 11.96 -20.22 -4.09
C TYR A 332 12.20 -18.77 -4.46
N ARG A 333 12.87 -18.05 -3.56
CA ARG A 333 13.23 -16.64 -3.73
C ARG A 333 14.65 -16.41 -3.27
N ASP A 334 15.37 -15.59 -4.01
CA ASP A 334 16.68 -15.09 -3.63
C ASP A 334 16.83 -13.60 -4.00
N THR A 335 17.84 -12.93 -3.45
CA THR A 335 18.27 -11.59 -3.86
C THR A 335 19.41 -11.64 -4.87
N GLU A 336 19.97 -12.82 -5.14
CA GLU A 336 21.00 -13.08 -6.14
C GLU A 336 20.53 -14.13 -7.17
N THR A 337 21.20 -14.21 -8.32
CA THR A 337 20.96 -15.24 -9.35
C THR A 337 22.18 -16.17 -9.42
N PRO A 338 22.01 -17.50 -9.53
CA PRO A 338 20.74 -18.21 -9.65
C PRO A 338 20.05 -18.52 -8.31
N VAL A 339 18.71 -18.56 -8.32
CA VAL A 339 17.85 -19.03 -7.23
C VAL A 339 18.18 -20.49 -6.93
N SER A 340 18.42 -20.76 -5.65
CA SER A 340 18.87 -22.06 -5.16
C SER A 340 17.79 -22.78 -4.37
N MET A 341 17.67 -24.10 -4.57
CA MET A 341 16.88 -24.98 -3.70
C MET A 341 17.55 -25.28 -2.36
N ALA A 342 18.76 -24.77 -2.11
CA ALA A 342 19.42 -24.92 -0.81
C ALA A 342 18.71 -24.12 0.30
N SER A 343 18.00 -23.05 -0.09
CA SER A 343 17.14 -22.28 0.81
C SER A 343 15.75 -22.91 0.88
N PRO A 344 15.10 -22.93 2.05
CA PRO A 344 13.72 -23.38 2.16
C PRO A 344 12.79 -22.57 1.24
N PRO A 345 11.75 -23.20 0.67
CA PRO A 345 10.79 -22.48 -0.14
C PRO A 345 9.99 -21.47 0.71
N ILE A 346 9.59 -20.36 0.11
CA ILE A 346 8.93 -19.26 0.84
C ILE A 346 7.49 -19.58 1.23
N ASN A 347 6.88 -20.59 0.61
CA ASN A 347 5.59 -21.15 1.03
C ASN A 347 5.69 -22.06 2.27
N GLY A 348 6.90 -22.25 2.83
CA GLY A 348 7.10 -23.08 4.02
C GLY A 348 6.79 -24.56 3.75
N GLY A 349 6.05 -25.20 4.65
CA GLY A 349 5.69 -26.62 4.54
C GLY A 349 4.39 -26.90 3.78
N THR A 350 3.66 -25.88 3.34
CA THR A 350 2.39 -26.04 2.63
C THR A 350 2.59 -25.77 1.15
N LEU A 351 2.32 -26.77 0.31
CA LEU A 351 2.42 -26.63 -1.14
C LEU A 351 1.42 -25.60 -1.66
N ILE A 352 1.83 -24.84 -2.68
CA ILE A 352 0.96 -23.90 -3.37
C ILE A 352 0.07 -24.73 -4.33
N PRO A 353 -1.27 -24.73 -4.17
CA PRO A 353 -2.14 -25.61 -4.97
C PRO A 353 -2.48 -25.02 -6.35
N ASN A 354 -2.34 -23.70 -6.52
CA ASN A 354 -2.65 -22.99 -7.76
C ASN A 354 -1.37 -22.48 -8.41
N PRO A 355 -1.33 -22.27 -9.73
CA PRO A 355 -0.14 -21.80 -10.43
C PRO A 355 0.08 -20.27 -10.28
N ALA A 356 -0.14 -19.75 -9.07
CA ALA A 356 0.00 -18.34 -8.73
C ALA A 356 0.29 -18.17 -7.23
N TYR A 357 1.04 -17.12 -6.90
CA TYR A 357 1.39 -16.77 -5.52
C TYR A 357 1.61 -15.26 -5.39
N VAL A 358 1.29 -14.69 -4.22
CA VAL A 358 1.61 -13.29 -3.90
C VAL A 358 2.57 -13.27 -2.73
N ASP A 359 3.80 -12.83 -2.99
CA ASP A 359 4.82 -12.67 -1.97
C ASP A 359 4.74 -11.28 -1.36
N THR A 360 4.19 -11.18 -0.15
CA THR A 360 4.03 -9.95 0.63
C THR A 360 5.16 -9.73 1.65
N THR A 361 6.21 -10.54 1.58
CA THR A 361 7.35 -10.49 2.52
C THR A 361 8.57 -9.77 1.96
N VAL A 362 8.44 -9.25 0.74
CA VAL A 362 9.47 -8.47 0.06
C VAL A 362 9.58 -7.06 0.61
N ILE A 363 10.75 -6.46 0.39
CA ILE A 363 11.00 -5.07 0.74
C ILE A 363 11.10 -4.27 -0.55
N ASN A 364 10.43 -3.11 -0.60
CA ASN A 364 10.51 -2.20 -1.73
C ASN A 364 11.97 -1.82 -2.05
N GLU A 365 12.23 -1.61 -3.34
CA GLU A 365 13.53 -1.26 -3.93
C GLU A 365 14.59 -2.39 -3.90
N ILE A 366 14.30 -3.54 -3.29
CA ILE A 366 15.16 -4.73 -3.37
C ILE A 366 14.69 -5.59 -4.55
N ARG A 367 15.60 -5.89 -5.49
CA ARG A 367 15.32 -6.83 -6.57
C ARG A 367 15.32 -8.26 -6.01
N HIS A 368 14.26 -9.00 -6.31
CA HIS A 368 14.11 -10.41 -5.97
C HIS A 368 14.04 -11.26 -7.22
N TYR A 369 14.67 -12.43 -7.17
CA TYR A 369 14.61 -13.48 -8.19
C TYR A 369 13.78 -14.64 -7.64
N TYR A 370 12.95 -15.23 -8.49
CA TYR A 370 12.01 -16.30 -8.15
C TYR A 370 12.17 -17.47 -9.10
N ALA A 371 12.03 -18.68 -8.57
CA ALA A 371 11.90 -19.90 -9.33
C ALA A 371 10.92 -20.85 -8.63
N VAL A 372 10.23 -21.69 -9.39
CA VAL A 372 9.21 -22.60 -8.87
C VAL A 372 9.53 -24.05 -9.25
N ALA A 373 9.24 -25.00 -8.37
CA ALA A 373 9.28 -26.43 -8.64
C ALA A 373 7.90 -27.05 -8.39
N ALA A 374 7.52 -28.04 -9.21
CA ALA A 374 6.32 -28.86 -9.01
C ALA A 374 6.63 -30.05 -8.09
N VAL A 375 5.61 -30.49 -7.36
CA VAL A 375 5.68 -31.62 -6.42
C VAL A 375 4.54 -32.58 -6.71
N ASP A 376 4.83 -33.88 -6.83
CA ASP A 376 3.83 -34.92 -7.02
C ASP A 376 3.29 -35.51 -5.70
N ALA A 377 2.29 -36.37 -5.81
CA ALA A 377 1.62 -37.05 -4.70
C ALA A 377 2.55 -37.98 -3.89
N PHE A 378 3.70 -38.35 -4.44
CA PHE A 378 4.72 -39.19 -3.82
C PHE A 378 5.86 -38.37 -3.21
N GLY A 379 5.82 -37.04 -3.35
CA GLY A 379 6.79 -36.10 -2.79
C GLY A 379 8.02 -35.87 -3.67
N ASN A 380 8.04 -36.35 -4.92
CA ASN A 380 9.14 -36.04 -5.82
C ASN A 380 9.03 -34.58 -6.27
N VAL A 381 10.17 -33.88 -6.28
CA VAL A 381 10.26 -32.46 -6.62
C VAL A 381 10.95 -32.31 -7.97
N SER A 382 10.33 -31.55 -8.87
CA SER A 382 10.90 -31.24 -10.18
C SER A 382 12.18 -30.41 -10.08
N GLY A 383 12.87 -30.23 -11.22
CA GLY A 383 13.82 -29.11 -11.34
C GLY A 383 13.11 -27.75 -11.22
N LEU A 384 13.88 -26.68 -10.99
CA LEU A 384 13.39 -25.31 -10.96
C LEU A 384 12.98 -24.83 -12.37
N SER A 385 11.94 -23.99 -12.42
CA SER A 385 11.60 -23.18 -13.59
C SER A 385 12.73 -22.24 -13.99
N MET A 386 12.61 -21.62 -15.16
CA MET A 386 13.37 -20.40 -15.46
C MET A 386 13.04 -19.30 -14.45
N GLU A 387 14.02 -18.44 -14.15
CA GLU A 387 13.86 -17.37 -13.19
C GLU A 387 12.96 -16.24 -13.71
N ALA A 388 12.15 -15.68 -12.83
CA ALA A 388 11.56 -14.36 -13.00
C ALA A 388 12.12 -13.41 -11.93
N SER A 389 12.18 -12.11 -12.22
CA SER A 389 12.62 -11.12 -11.24
C SER A 389 11.71 -9.91 -11.20
N ALA A 390 11.52 -9.35 -10.02
CA ALA A 390 10.79 -8.10 -9.83
C ALA A 390 11.49 -7.25 -8.77
N THR A 391 11.33 -5.92 -8.88
CA THR A 391 11.74 -4.95 -7.87
C THR A 391 10.47 -4.22 -7.42
N PRO A 392 9.89 -4.58 -6.26
CA PRO A 392 8.74 -3.89 -5.70
C PRO A 392 9.08 -2.42 -5.46
N SER A 393 8.09 -1.54 -5.54
CA SER A 393 8.30 -0.09 -5.33
C SER A 393 7.17 0.48 -4.49
N ALA A 394 7.53 1.44 -3.62
CA ALA A 394 6.52 2.19 -2.89
C ALA A 394 5.70 3.05 -3.84
N ILE A 395 4.40 3.19 -3.58
CA ILE A 395 3.55 4.15 -4.30
C ILE A 395 3.93 5.56 -3.86
N ASN A 396 4.07 6.47 -4.82
CA ASN A 396 4.28 7.89 -4.58
C ASN A 396 3.06 8.52 -3.90
N LEU A 397 3.22 9.15 -2.74
CA LEU A 397 2.18 10.00 -2.15
C LEU A 397 2.43 11.48 -2.45
N PRO A 398 1.38 12.29 -2.67
CA PRO A 398 1.54 13.73 -2.84
C PRO A 398 2.20 14.40 -1.62
N PRO A 399 2.99 15.47 -1.83
CA PRO A 399 3.51 16.28 -0.73
C PRO A 399 2.41 16.84 0.18
N VAL A 400 2.74 16.99 1.46
CA VAL A 400 1.89 17.67 2.44
C VAL A 400 2.42 19.08 2.66
N VAL A 401 1.59 20.08 2.40
CA VAL A 401 1.95 21.51 2.53
C VAL A 401 0.95 22.25 3.41
N ASN A 402 1.47 23.16 4.23
CA ASN A 402 0.67 24.04 5.08
C ASN A 402 1.34 25.41 5.13
N ALA A 403 0.65 26.44 4.64
CA ALA A 403 1.12 27.83 4.65
C ALA A 403 1.16 28.42 6.08
N GLY A 404 0.50 27.78 7.05
CA GLY A 404 0.35 28.24 8.42
C GLY A 404 -0.95 29.04 8.62
N PRO A 405 -1.22 29.48 9.86
CA PRO A 405 -2.44 30.24 10.16
C PRO A 405 -2.38 31.65 9.56
N ASN A 406 -3.55 32.21 9.26
CA ASN A 406 -3.70 33.61 8.86
C ASN A 406 -3.06 34.56 9.89
N ARG A 407 -2.57 35.71 9.41
CA ARG A 407 -1.85 36.71 10.22
C ARG A 407 -2.45 38.10 10.09
N SER A 408 -2.22 38.91 11.11
CA SER A 408 -2.39 40.36 11.06
C SER A 408 -1.12 41.05 11.59
N THR A 409 -0.74 42.18 11.00
CA THR A 409 0.36 43.03 11.48
C THR A 409 -0.07 44.49 11.51
N THR A 410 0.18 45.15 12.64
CA THR A 410 -0.18 46.56 12.89
C THR A 410 0.97 47.54 12.67
N THR A 411 2.17 47.01 12.40
CA THR A 411 3.33 47.81 12.05
C THR A 411 3.59 47.58 10.57
N LEU A 412 3.58 48.65 9.76
CA LEU A 412 4.08 48.58 8.39
C LEU A 412 5.54 48.11 8.44
N GLY A 413 5.76 46.89 7.99
CA GLY A 413 7.03 46.20 8.16
C GLY A 413 6.82 44.75 8.52
N PHE A 414 6.94 43.91 7.50
CA PHE A 414 7.09 42.46 7.48
C PHE A 414 6.22 41.54 8.37
N ALA A 415 5.84 40.38 7.84
CA ALA A 415 5.23 39.28 8.57
C ALA A 415 6.13 38.05 8.52
N THR A 416 6.33 37.38 9.65
CA THR A 416 6.99 36.08 9.70
C THR A 416 6.00 34.99 9.27
N LEU A 417 6.39 34.24 8.24
CA LEU A 417 5.67 33.09 7.73
C LEU A 417 6.28 31.80 8.32
N SER A 418 5.41 30.92 8.80
CA SER A 418 5.81 29.66 9.46
C SER A 418 5.08 28.50 8.78
N GLY A 419 5.32 28.34 7.49
CA GLY A 419 4.77 27.22 6.73
C GLY A 419 5.60 25.95 6.94
N SER A 420 5.05 24.83 6.46
CA SER A 420 5.68 23.52 6.46
C SER A 420 5.41 22.81 5.14
N ALA A 421 6.39 22.08 4.64
CA ALA A 421 6.22 21.12 3.56
C ALA A 421 7.00 19.84 3.88
N THR A 422 6.36 18.70 3.69
CA THR A 422 6.95 17.37 3.90
C THR A 422 6.51 16.42 2.80
N ASP A 423 7.32 15.41 2.54
CA ASP A 423 7.15 14.44 1.47
C ASP A 423 7.54 13.04 1.96
N ASP A 424 7.06 11.99 1.30
CA ASP A 424 7.40 10.60 1.64
C ASP A 424 8.78 10.16 1.10
N GLY A 425 9.49 11.06 0.41
CA GLY A 425 10.79 10.85 -0.20
C GLY A 425 10.69 10.19 -1.57
N LYS A 426 9.50 10.18 -2.18
CA LYS A 426 9.24 9.64 -3.51
C LYS A 426 8.66 10.78 -4.40
N PRO A 427 8.98 10.77 -5.71
CA PRO A 427 10.12 10.08 -6.30
C PRO A 427 11.42 10.54 -5.62
N ALA A 428 12.48 9.73 -5.69
CA ALA A 428 13.75 10.12 -5.08
C ALA A 428 14.23 11.45 -5.70
N GLY A 429 14.31 12.50 -4.87
CA GLY A 429 14.52 13.86 -5.34
C GLY A 429 14.52 14.88 -4.21
N ILE A 430 14.56 16.17 -4.59
CA ILE A 430 14.47 17.29 -3.67
C ILE A 430 13.03 17.81 -3.71
N LEU A 431 12.40 17.93 -2.53
CA LEU A 431 11.12 18.62 -2.40
C LEU A 431 11.31 20.12 -2.67
N ASN A 432 10.75 20.60 -3.77
CA ASN A 432 10.81 22.01 -4.15
C ASN A 432 9.70 22.79 -3.46
N ILE A 433 10.03 23.92 -2.84
CA ILE A 433 9.09 24.77 -2.11
C ILE A 433 9.13 26.18 -2.69
N ALA A 434 7.98 26.82 -2.80
CA ALA A 434 7.87 28.20 -3.27
C ALA A 434 6.73 28.97 -2.59
N TRP A 435 7.04 30.16 -2.11
CA TRP A 435 6.08 31.18 -1.71
C TRP A 435 5.73 32.08 -2.90
N THR A 436 4.45 32.34 -3.11
CA THR A 436 3.94 33.27 -4.11
C THR A 436 2.85 34.17 -3.53
N VAL A 437 2.58 35.28 -4.22
CA VAL A 437 1.49 36.20 -3.91
C VAL A 437 0.38 35.95 -4.90
N LEU A 438 -0.83 35.64 -4.42
CA LEU A 438 -1.99 35.48 -5.29
C LEU A 438 -2.75 36.80 -5.46
N SER A 439 -2.87 37.59 -4.39
CA SER A 439 -3.52 38.90 -4.44
C SER A 439 -3.07 39.80 -3.30
N GLY A 440 -3.22 41.10 -3.49
CA GLY A 440 -2.93 42.14 -2.51
C GLY A 440 -2.88 43.53 -3.14
N PRO A 441 -3.01 44.60 -2.34
CA PRO A 441 -3.01 45.97 -2.84
C PRO A 441 -1.63 46.50 -3.23
N GLY A 442 -0.55 45.88 -2.73
CA GLY A 442 0.84 46.30 -2.94
C GLY A 442 1.77 45.17 -3.36
N ALA A 443 3.05 45.48 -3.49
CA ALA A 443 4.09 44.48 -3.75
C ALA A 443 4.47 43.73 -2.47
N VAL A 444 4.81 42.44 -2.60
CA VAL A 444 5.35 41.61 -1.52
C VAL A 444 6.72 41.07 -1.91
N SER A 445 7.69 41.19 -1.01
CA SER A 445 9.01 40.58 -1.17
C SER A 445 9.26 39.55 -0.06
N PHE A 446 9.71 38.35 -0.42
CA PHE A 446 10.09 37.31 0.54
C PHE A 446 11.60 37.33 0.78
N ALA A 447 12.03 37.19 2.03
CA ALA A 447 13.45 37.07 2.38
C ALA A 447 14.10 35.83 1.72
N ASN A 448 13.35 34.72 1.68
CA ASN A 448 13.65 33.53 0.88
C ASN A 448 12.33 32.87 0.48
N ALA A 449 11.97 32.92 -0.81
CA ALA A 449 10.73 32.33 -1.31
C ALA A 449 10.76 30.79 -1.31
N SER A 450 11.95 30.17 -1.28
CA SER A 450 12.12 28.71 -1.31
C SER A 450 12.31 28.08 0.07
N SER A 451 12.03 28.83 1.14
CA SER A 451 12.02 28.32 2.51
C SER A 451 10.61 28.38 3.07
N ALA A 452 10.12 27.25 3.61
CA ALA A 452 8.78 27.17 4.22
C ALA A 452 8.61 28.17 5.37
N SER A 453 9.68 28.40 6.15
CA SER A 453 9.75 29.51 7.12
C SER A 453 10.57 30.67 6.56
N THR A 454 9.94 31.84 6.45
CA THR A 454 10.51 33.02 5.81
C THR A 454 9.85 34.29 6.35
N THR A 455 10.24 35.45 5.84
CA THR A 455 9.64 36.74 6.18
C THR A 455 9.14 37.40 4.90
N ALA A 456 7.91 37.91 4.90
CA ALA A 456 7.30 38.64 3.78
C ALA A 456 7.15 40.12 4.13
N THR A 457 7.64 41.02 3.29
CA THR A 457 7.53 42.49 3.44
C THR A 457 6.50 43.04 2.47
N PHE A 458 5.67 43.97 2.93
CA PHE A 458 4.53 44.55 2.18
C PHE A 458 4.74 46.05 1.98
N THR A 459 4.38 46.58 0.81
CA THR A 459 4.49 48.03 0.52
C THR A 459 3.27 48.83 0.98
N ASP A 460 2.08 48.23 0.97
CA ASP A 460 0.81 48.93 1.20
C ASP A 460 -0.05 48.20 2.25
N ALA A 461 -0.87 48.96 2.97
CA ALA A 461 -1.87 48.40 3.87
C ALA A 461 -3.00 47.69 3.11
N GLY A 462 -3.53 46.62 3.71
CA GLY A 462 -4.66 45.83 3.22
C GLY A 462 -4.46 44.33 3.41
N VAL A 463 -5.32 43.52 2.76
CA VAL A 463 -5.30 42.06 2.90
C VAL A 463 -4.60 41.43 1.70
N TYR A 464 -3.60 40.60 1.99
CA TYR A 464 -2.85 39.81 1.02
C TYR A 464 -3.23 38.33 1.14
N VAL A 465 -3.25 37.63 0.01
CA VAL A 465 -3.34 36.16 -0.05
C VAL A 465 -2.02 35.62 -0.56
N LEU A 466 -1.34 34.85 0.27
CA LEU A 466 -0.06 34.22 -0.02
C LEU A 466 -0.26 32.71 -0.18
N GLN A 467 0.50 32.09 -1.08
CA GLN A 467 0.44 30.65 -1.33
C GLN A 467 1.81 30.02 -1.09
N LEU A 468 1.82 28.90 -0.37
CA LEU A 468 2.96 28.00 -0.24
C LEU A 468 2.71 26.77 -1.11
N THR A 469 3.62 26.50 -2.03
CA THR A 469 3.57 25.35 -2.95
C THR A 469 4.72 24.39 -2.64
N ALA A 470 4.44 23.09 -2.74
CA ALA A 470 5.40 22.01 -2.63
C ALA A 470 5.28 21.04 -3.83
N GLU A 471 6.42 20.63 -4.41
CA GLU A 471 6.49 19.72 -5.56
C GLU A 471 7.61 18.68 -5.37
N ASP A 472 7.29 17.40 -5.51
CA ASP A 472 8.22 16.24 -5.39
C ASP A 472 8.83 15.80 -6.74
N GLY A 473 8.45 16.45 -7.85
CA GLY A 473 8.84 16.09 -9.22
C GLY A 473 7.82 15.21 -9.96
N ALA A 474 6.74 14.80 -9.30
CA ALA A 474 5.60 14.10 -9.89
C ALA A 474 4.26 14.82 -9.62
N VAL A 475 4.09 15.36 -8.41
CA VAL A 475 2.87 15.98 -7.92
C VAL A 475 3.17 17.34 -7.29
N THR A 476 2.33 18.32 -7.58
CA THR A 476 2.39 19.66 -7.00
C THR A 476 1.16 19.89 -6.12
N VAL A 477 1.36 20.37 -4.89
CA VAL A 477 0.30 20.72 -3.94
C VAL A 477 0.55 22.13 -3.40
N SER A 478 -0.52 22.89 -3.15
CA SER A 478 -0.44 24.25 -2.63
C SER A 478 -1.41 24.47 -1.47
N ASN A 479 -1.04 25.37 -0.55
CA ASN A 479 -1.93 25.88 0.49
C ASN A 479 -1.81 27.40 0.62
N GLU A 480 -2.91 28.07 0.98
CA GLU A 480 -3.00 29.53 1.04
C GLU A 480 -3.15 30.01 2.48
N MET A 481 -2.68 31.23 2.73
CA MET A 481 -2.92 31.98 3.96
C MET A 481 -3.19 33.45 3.65
N THR A 482 -3.87 34.13 4.56
CA THR A 482 -4.07 35.58 4.48
C THR A 482 -3.19 36.35 5.45
N VAL A 483 -2.72 37.52 5.02
CA VAL A 483 -2.00 38.48 5.88
C VAL A 483 -2.69 39.84 5.78
N ALA A 484 -3.26 40.32 6.89
CA ALA A 484 -3.83 41.65 7.00
C ALA A 484 -2.79 42.65 7.53
N VAL A 485 -2.46 43.65 6.73
CA VAL A 485 -1.54 44.74 7.07
C VAL A 485 -2.38 45.99 7.32
N SER A 486 -2.26 46.66 8.47
CA SER A 486 -2.98 47.91 8.74
C SER A 486 -2.11 49.16 8.52
N ASP A 487 -2.77 50.31 8.37
CA ASP A 487 -2.13 51.62 8.37
C ASP A 487 -1.39 51.89 9.69
N PRO A 488 -0.36 52.76 9.68
CA PRO A 488 0.42 53.04 10.86
C PRO A 488 -0.32 54.00 11.81
N VAL A 489 -0.08 53.85 13.10
CA VAL A 489 -0.63 54.74 14.14
C VAL A 489 0.39 55.79 14.55
N LEU A 490 -0.02 57.07 14.54
CA LEU A 490 0.74 58.22 15.02
C LEU A 490 -0.06 58.92 16.12
N VAL A 491 0.51 59.06 17.33
CA VAL A 491 -0.19 59.57 18.52
C VAL A 491 0.71 60.50 19.35
N GLY A 492 0.18 61.61 19.87
CA GLY A 492 1.03 62.59 20.54
C GLY A 492 0.35 63.89 20.91
N ALA A 493 1.10 64.79 21.55
CA ALA A 493 0.68 66.10 22.02
C ALA A 493 1.90 67.05 22.17
N GLY A 494 1.68 68.35 22.34
CA GLY A 494 2.68 69.33 22.79
C GLY A 494 2.43 69.79 24.22
N ASP A 495 3.35 70.56 24.78
CA ASP A 495 3.21 71.17 26.11
C ASP A 495 3.00 70.12 27.22
N ILE A 496 4.05 69.33 27.48
CA ILE A 496 3.88 68.01 28.11
C ILE A 496 4.20 68.03 29.61
N ALA A 497 5.49 68.05 29.98
CA ALA A 497 5.90 67.83 31.36
C ALA A 497 6.09 69.19 32.07
N PRO A 498 5.45 69.41 33.24
CA PRO A 498 5.58 70.67 33.96
C PRO A 498 6.95 70.79 34.66
N ASP A 499 7.27 71.98 35.18
CA ASP A 499 8.55 72.25 35.85
C ASP A 499 8.62 71.72 37.28
N CYS A 500 8.82 70.42 37.41
CA CYS A 500 8.97 69.76 38.71
C CYS A 500 10.33 69.97 39.39
N VAL A 501 11.29 70.64 38.71
CA VAL A 501 12.63 70.90 39.25
C VAL A 501 12.64 72.24 39.97
N THR A 502 12.16 73.31 39.32
CA THR A 502 12.16 74.65 39.94
C THR A 502 10.90 74.92 40.75
N ASP A 503 9.79 74.23 40.46
CA ASP A 503 8.58 74.20 41.29
C ASP A 503 8.27 72.76 41.74
N PRO A 504 8.91 72.25 42.81
CA PRO A 504 8.64 70.91 43.31
C PRO A 504 7.20 70.68 43.80
N ALA A 505 6.39 71.74 43.95
CA ALA A 505 4.99 71.65 44.36
C ALA A 505 4.04 71.48 43.15
N VAL A 506 4.51 71.65 41.91
CA VAL A 506 3.70 71.47 40.71
C VAL A 506 3.21 70.03 40.59
N SER A 507 1.94 69.85 40.23
CA SER A 507 1.38 68.51 40.08
C SER A 507 1.84 67.86 38.76
N MET A 508 2.51 66.71 38.87
CA MET A 508 2.84 65.85 37.71
C MET A 508 1.66 64.97 37.26
N ALA A 509 0.54 64.98 37.99
CA ALA A 509 -0.58 64.06 37.74
C ALA A 509 -1.20 64.18 36.34
N PRO A 510 -1.39 65.39 35.76
CA PRO A 510 -1.89 65.51 34.38
C PRO A 510 -0.96 64.87 33.34
N ALA A 511 0.35 65.08 33.46
CA ALA A 511 1.36 64.52 32.55
C ALA A 511 1.48 62.98 32.69
N HIS A 512 1.31 62.43 33.90
CA HIS A 512 1.16 60.98 34.07
C HIS A 512 -0.11 60.44 33.40
N GLY A 513 -1.22 61.18 33.50
CA GLY A 513 -2.50 60.83 32.89
C GLY A 513 -2.42 60.75 31.36
N THR A 514 -1.84 61.74 30.70
CA THR A 514 -1.67 61.73 29.23
C THR A 514 -0.69 60.63 28.79
N ALA A 515 0.40 60.42 29.52
CA ALA A 515 1.33 59.33 29.24
C ALA A 515 0.65 57.94 29.39
N ALA A 516 -0.32 57.80 30.31
CA ALA A 516 -1.03 56.54 30.54
C ALA A 516 -1.96 56.18 29.38
N LEU A 517 -2.50 57.17 28.67
CA LEU A 517 -3.25 56.92 27.43
C LEU A 517 -2.36 56.28 26.36
N LEU A 518 -1.10 56.69 26.27
CA LEU A 518 -0.15 56.15 25.31
C LEU A 518 0.22 54.68 25.59
N ASP A 519 0.08 54.19 26.83
CA ASP A 519 0.39 52.79 27.18
C ASP A 519 -0.54 51.80 26.47
N GLY A 520 -1.76 52.23 26.10
CA GLY A 520 -2.76 51.41 25.39
C GLY A 520 -2.86 51.70 23.89
N ILE A 521 -2.02 52.58 23.34
CA ILE A 521 -2.05 52.97 21.93
C ILE A 521 -0.72 52.60 21.28
N ASP A 522 -0.69 51.49 20.56
CA ASP A 522 0.46 51.07 19.75
C ASP A 522 0.79 52.11 18.67
N GLY A 523 2.01 52.08 18.12
CA GLY A 523 2.44 52.96 17.03
C GLY A 523 3.61 53.90 17.38
N THR A 524 3.74 54.99 16.63
CA THR A 524 4.77 56.01 16.81
C THR A 524 4.23 57.14 17.68
N VAL A 525 4.99 57.52 18.71
CA VAL A 525 4.66 58.68 19.56
C VAL A 525 5.30 59.93 18.96
N PHE A 526 4.56 61.03 18.91
CA PHE A 526 5.15 62.33 18.62
C PHE A 526 5.00 63.29 19.79
N THR A 527 5.87 64.29 19.84
CA THR A 527 5.69 65.46 20.70
C THR A 527 5.74 66.73 19.88
N LEU A 528 4.97 67.76 20.25
CA LEU A 528 4.89 69.03 19.50
C LEU A 528 5.61 70.18 20.20
N GLY A 529 6.76 69.92 20.84
CA GLY A 529 7.57 70.93 21.53
C GLY A 529 7.08 71.29 22.93
N ASP A 530 7.92 72.05 23.64
CA ASP A 530 7.78 72.35 25.07
C ASP A 530 7.59 71.06 25.88
N ASN A 531 8.54 70.15 25.65
CA ASN A 531 8.49 68.79 26.19
C ASN A 531 8.73 68.79 27.70
N ALA A 532 9.69 69.59 28.18
CA ALA A 532 10.07 69.68 29.60
C ALA A 532 10.16 71.15 30.05
N TYR A 533 9.13 71.61 30.76
CA TYR A 533 9.10 72.94 31.34
C TYR A 533 10.06 73.07 32.54
N LEU A 534 10.50 74.28 32.90
CA LEU A 534 10.25 75.56 32.24
C LEU A 534 11.29 75.89 31.17
N ASN A 535 12.51 75.37 31.27
CA ASN A 535 13.61 75.83 30.43
C ASN A 535 14.31 74.69 29.66
N GLY A 536 13.71 73.50 29.57
CA GLY A 536 14.28 72.39 28.79
C GLY A 536 15.64 71.90 29.30
N THR A 537 15.97 72.10 30.57
CA THR A 537 17.27 71.69 31.13
C THR A 537 17.41 70.17 31.19
N ALA A 538 18.64 69.66 31.20
CA ALA A 538 18.90 68.22 31.36
C ALA A 538 18.26 67.64 32.64
N GLN A 539 18.17 68.43 33.73
CA GLN A 539 17.49 68.04 34.96
C GLN A 539 15.98 67.95 34.79
N GLN A 540 15.35 68.89 34.06
CA GLN A 540 13.90 68.85 33.79
C GLN A 540 13.53 67.68 32.88
N TYR A 541 14.37 67.36 31.89
CA TYR A 541 14.21 66.14 31.10
C TYR A 541 14.31 64.88 31.97
N ALA A 542 15.35 64.75 32.79
CA ALA A 542 15.57 63.58 33.63
C ALA A 542 14.54 63.40 34.76
N ASN A 543 14.07 64.51 35.34
CA ASN A 543 13.24 64.46 36.55
C ASN A 543 11.75 64.69 36.28
N CYS A 544 11.36 65.31 35.16
CA CYS A 544 9.97 65.63 34.85
C CYS A 544 9.46 64.87 33.62
N TYR A 545 10.09 65.04 32.45
CA TYR A 545 9.67 64.32 31.23
C TYR A 545 9.91 62.82 31.36
N ASP A 546 11.10 62.41 31.83
CA ASP A 546 11.46 60.99 31.94
C ASP A 546 10.51 60.20 32.84
N GLN A 547 10.07 60.84 33.93
CA GLN A 547 9.12 60.26 34.90
C GLN A 547 7.71 60.10 34.34
N THR A 548 7.38 60.78 33.23
CA THR A 548 6.06 60.75 32.60
C THR A 548 6.13 60.10 31.22
N TRP A 549 6.33 60.89 30.17
CA TRP A 549 6.37 60.44 28.78
C TRP A 549 7.65 59.68 28.42
N GLY A 550 8.72 59.76 29.23
CA GLY A 550 10.01 59.10 28.98
C GLY A 550 9.93 57.58 28.77
N ARG A 551 8.96 56.90 29.37
CA ARG A 551 8.73 55.48 29.12
C ARG A 551 8.39 55.14 27.66
N HIS A 552 7.93 56.13 26.89
CA HIS A 552 7.65 56.01 25.45
C HIS A 552 8.80 56.47 24.56
N LYS A 553 9.91 56.94 25.13
CA LYS A 553 11.04 57.53 24.40
C LYS A 553 11.53 56.71 23.21
N ALA A 554 11.58 55.38 23.35
CA ALA A 554 12.04 54.48 22.29
C ALA A 554 11.22 54.57 21.00
N ARG A 555 9.94 54.95 21.11
CA ARG A 555 9.01 55.14 19.99
C ARG A 555 8.63 56.60 19.77
N THR A 556 9.30 57.56 20.43
CA THR A 556 9.04 58.99 20.27
C THR A 556 9.80 59.59 19.09
N ARG A 557 9.15 60.48 18.34
CA ARG A 557 9.70 61.37 17.32
C ARG A 557 9.37 62.82 17.73
N PRO A 558 10.30 63.51 18.41
CA PRO A 558 9.96 64.73 19.13
C PRO A 558 10.16 66.00 18.29
N VAL A 559 9.37 67.03 18.55
CA VAL A 559 9.59 68.40 18.06
C VAL A 559 10.20 69.24 19.19
N SER A 560 11.09 70.18 18.88
CA SER A 560 11.61 71.18 19.82
C SER A 560 10.71 72.43 19.89
N GLY A 561 10.43 72.92 21.09
CA GLY A 561 9.69 74.18 21.32
C GLY A 561 10.54 75.29 21.94
N ASN A 562 9.91 76.44 22.22
CA ASN A 562 10.64 77.59 22.75
C ASN A 562 11.26 77.34 24.11
N HIS A 563 10.58 76.59 24.98
CA HIS A 563 11.12 76.25 26.31
C HIS A 563 12.26 75.23 26.21
N ASP A 564 12.33 74.46 25.14
CA ASP A 564 13.51 73.63 24.86
C ASP A 564 14.74 74.49 24.52
N TYR A 565 14.53 75.61 23.82
CA TYR A 565 15.55 76.59 23.40
C TYR A 565 15.93 77.63 24.47
N ASP A 566 15.31 77.59 25.65
CA ASP A 566 15.77 78.36 26.82
C ASP A 566 17.14 77.83 27.34
N THR A 567 17.57 76.65 26.89
CA THR A 567 18.99 76.25 26.92
C THR A 567 19.69 76.55 25.59
N PRO A 568 20.98 76.95 25.60
CA PRO A 568 21.74 77.18 24.38
C PRO A 568 21.65 75.97 23.42
N ASN A 569 21.20 76.24 22.19
CA ASN A 569 21.00 75.25 21.12
C ASN A 569 20.12 74.04 21.52
N ALA A 570 19.18 74.23 22.44
CA ALA A 570 18.31 73.18 22.97
C ALA A 570 19.07 71.92 23.44
N THR A 571 20.24 72.12 24.07
CA THR A 571 21.16 71.04 24.42
C THR A 571 20.49 69.94 25.26
N GLY A 572 19.61 70.30 26.20
CA GLY A 572 18.88 69.33 27.03
C GLY A 572 17.94 68.42 26.23
N TYR A 573 17.22 68.98 25.25
CA TYR A 573 16.34 68.24 24.34
C TYR A 573 17.13 67.22 23.51
N TYR A 574 18.21 67.65 22.85
CA TYR A 574 19.00 66.74 22.00
C TYR A 574 19.77 65.72 22.82
N ASP A 575 20.34 66.09 23.97
CA ASP A 575 21.04 65.13 24.85
C ASP A 575 20.09 64.05 25.36
N TYR A 576 18.83 64.42 25.66
CA TYR A 576 17.83 63.45 26.06
C TYR A 576 17.43 62.53 24.91
N PHE A 577 16.98 63.06 23.76
CA PHE A 577 16.43 62.21 22.70
C PHE A 577 17.47 61.53 21.82
N ASN A 578 18.57 62.20 21.47
CA ASN A 578 19.65 61.63 20.63
C ASN A 578 20.72 60.91 21.46
N GLY A 579 20.79 61.17 22.76
CA GLY A 579 21.90 60.77 23.63
C GLY A 579 22.95 61.88 23.76
N GLY A 580 23.60 61.94 24.93
CA GLY A 580 24.52 63.03 25.28
C GLY A 580 25.63 63.22 24.26
N GLY A 581 25.71 64.43 23.66
CA GLY A 581 26.72 64.77 22.66
C GLY A 581 26.54 64.14 21.28
N ASN A 582 25.50 63.35 21.03
CA ASN A 582 25.25 62.75 19.73
C ASN A 582 24.69 63.79 18.74
N GLN A 583 25.26 63.78 17.54
CA GLN A 583 24.84 64.66 16.44
C GLN A 583 23.48 64.24 15.86
N MET A 584 23.27 62.95 15.68
CA MET A 584 22.07 62.37 15.07
C MET A 584 21.31 61.51 16.07
N GLY A 585 19.99 61.46 15.93
CA GLY A 585 19.14 60.52 16.66
C GLY A 585 17.66 60.71 16.32
N PRO A 586 16.73 60.22 17.17
CA PRO A 586 15.28 60.34 16.97
C PRO A 586 14.77 61.78 16.81
N ALA A 587 15.49 62.78 17.33
CA ALA A 587 15.20 64.20 17.18
C ALA A 587 15.88 64.84 15.96
N GLY A 588 16.40 64.04 15.03
CA GLY A 588 17.08 64.50 13.84
C GLY A 588 18.53 64.96 14.08
N ASP A 589 19.04 65.74 13.12
CA ASP A 589 20.36 66.36 13.19
C ASP A 589 20.33 67.56 14.15
N ARG A 590 21.11 67.49 15.23
CA ARG A 590 21.24 68.56 16.24
C ARG A 590 21.60 69.92 15.63
N ALA A 591 22.42 69.94 14.57
CA ALA A 591 22.85 71.20 13.95
C ALA A 591 21.74 71.83 13.08
N ALA A 592 20.84 71.02 12.53
CA ALA A 592 19.76 71.49 11.67
C ALA A 592 18.50 71.83 12.48
N GLY A 593 18.12 70.95 13.40
CA GLY A 593 16.91 71.04 14.22
C GLY A 593 15.60 70.71 13.52
N TYR A 594 15.67 70.22 12.29
CA TYR A 594 14.55 69.71 11.51
C TYR A 594 14.96 68.38 10.85
N TYR A 595 13.98 67.52 10.58
CA TYR A 595 14.22 66.20 10.00
C TYR A 595 12.93 65.63 9.38
N SER A 596 13.05 64.56 8.61
CA SER A 596 11.91 63.84 8.06
C SER A 596 12.07 62.33 8.23
N TYR A 597 10.95 61.61 8.16
CA TYR A 597 10.94 60.15 8.16
C TYR A 597 9.66 59.62 7.52
N ASN A 598 9.74 58.41 6.97
CA ASN A 598 8.56 57.71 6.46
C ASN A 598 7.97 56.83 7.56
N LEU A 599 6.66 56.91 7.73
CA LEU A 599 5.88 56.07 8.61
C LEU A 599 4.80 55.39 7.77
N GLY A 600 5.11 54.18 7.29
CA GLY A 600 4.26 53.52 6.30
C GLY A 600 4.20 54.30 4.99
N SER A 601 3.00 54.53 4.49
CA SER A 601 2.73 55.37 3.31
C SER A 601 2.79 56.88 3.60
N TRP A 602 2.95 57.28 4.86
CA TRP A 602 3.01 58.67 5.27
C TRP A 602 4.45 59.20 5.29
N HIS A 603 4.64 60.40 4.76
CA HIS A 603 5.88 61.15 4.90
C HIS A 603 5.70 62.20 6.00
N ILE A 604 6.54 62.15 7.03
CA ILE A 604 6.45 63.04 8.18
C ILE A 604 7.63 64.01 8.13
N VAL A 605 7.35 65.31 8.11
CA VAL A 605 8.35 66.38 8.20
C VAL A 605 8.25 67.08 9.55
N VAL A 606 9.37 67.22 10.25
CA VAL A 606 9.48 67.85 11.56
C VAL A 606 10.28 69.14 11.41
N LEU A 607 9.61 70.27 11.63
CA LEU A 607 10.16 71.61 11.43
C LEU A 607 10.48 72.28 12.76
N ASN A 608 11.51 73.11 12.73
CA ASN A 608 11.91 73.98 13.83
C ASN A 608 11.26 75.36 13.68
N SER A 609 10.28 75.65 14.53
CA SER A 609 9.62 76.95 14.59
C SER A 609 10.39 78.01 15.38
N GLU A 610 11.46 77.66 16.10
CA GLU A 610 12.24 78.59 16.94
C GLU A 610 13.36 79.31 16.18
N CYS A 611 13.07 79.57 14.91
CA CYS A 611 13.93 80.10 13.85
C CYS A 611 13.91 81.64 13.73
N THR A 612 13.55 82.31 14.82
CA THR A 612 13.73 83.76 15.02
C THR A 612 14.37 84.07 16.38
N SER A 613 14.84 83.04 17.09
CA SER A 613 15.54 83.17 18.38
C SER A 613 16.96 83.71 18.20
N LEU A 614 17.67 83.99 19.31
CA LEU A 614 19.06 84.48 19.29
C LEU A 614 20.03 83.59 18.50
N TRP A 615 19.64 82.35 18.22
CA TRP A 615 20.49 81.29 17.71
C TRP A 615 20.32 81.07 16.19
N ASP A 616 19.21 81.54 15.59
CA ASP A 616 18.97 81.50 14.15
C ASP A 616 17.97 82.59 13.74
N SER A 617 18.44 83.83 13.59
CA SER A 617 17.57 85.01 13.40
C SER A 617 16.88 85.13 12.02
N ASN A 618 17.07 84.17 11.11
CA ASN A 618 16.39 84.12 9.80
C ASN A 618 16.09 82.67 9.35
N GLY A 619 16.01 81.72 10.28
CA GLY A 619 15.97 80.29 10.00
C GLY A 619 14.75 79.81 9.24
N CYS A 620 13.66 80.59 9.23
CA CYS A 620 12.43 80.29 8.48
C CYS A 620 12.13 81.26 7.33
N ALA A 621 13.04 82.19 7.02
CA ALA A 621 12.84 83.11 5.91
C ALA A 621 12.81 82.35 4.57
N ALA A 622 12.22 82.96 3.54
CA ALA A 622 12.28 82.41 2.18
C ALA A 622 13.75 82.27 1.75
N GLY A 623 14.15 81.09 1.28
CA GLY A 623 15.54 80.79 0.95
C GLY A 623 16.44 80.48 2.15
N SER A 624 15.90 80.33 3.37
CA SER A 624 16.67 79.80 4.50
C SER A 624 17.09 78.35 4.27
N ALA A 625 18.07 77.85 5.03
CA ALA A 625 18.50 76.46 4.94
C ALA A 625 17.34 75.47 5.20
N GLN A 626 16.49 75.78 6.18
CA GLN A 626 15.32 74.95 6.50
C GLN A 626 14.26 74.98 5.40
N GLU A 627 13.99 76.14 4.80
CA GLU A 627 12.98 76.25 3.74
C GLU A 627 13.44 75.57 2.44
N GLN A 628 14.72 75.72 2.07
CA GLN A 628 15.30 75.00 0.93
C GLN A 628 15.32 73.49 1.17
N TRP A 629 15.68 73.05 2.38
CA TRP A 629 15.65 71.64 2.75
C TRP A 629 14.23 71.07 2.67
N LEU A 630 13.25 71.76 3.24
CA LEU A 630 11.85 71.31 3.24
C LEU A 630 11.35 71.08 1.82
N ARG A 631 11.58 72.03 0.91
CA ARG A 631 11.20 71.88 -0.50
C ARG A 631 11.90 70.69 -1.18
N ALA A 632 13.20 70.50 -0.89
CA ALA A 632 13.95 69.39 -1.47
C ALA A 632 13.48 68.03 -0.95
N ASP A 633 13.18 67.93 0.35
CA ASP A 633 12.68 66.72 1.01
C ASP A 633 11.29 66.32 0.51
N LEU A 634 10.38 67.28 0.41
CA LEU A 634 9.03 67.07 -0.14
C LEU A 634 9.07 66.71 -1.63
N ALA A 635 9.97 67.32 -2.42
CA ALA A 635 10.16 66.96 -3.83
C ALA A 635 10.71 65.53 -4.00
N ALA A 636 11.54 65.07 -3.06
CA ALA A 636 12.09 63.71 -3.05
C ALA A 636 11.10 62.65 -2.54
N SER A 637 9.99 63.07 -1.91
CA SER A 637 9.01 62.20 -1.27
C SER A 637 7.58 62.41 -1.82
N PRO A 638 7.34 62.19 -3.13
CA PRO A 638 6.02 62.44 -3.73
C PRO A 638 4.96 61.45 -3.20
N THR A 639 4.09 61.92 -2.31
CA THR A 639 2.97 61.17 -1.74
C THR A 639 1.80 62.12 -1.43
N ASN A 640 0.58 61.59 -1.33
CA ASN A 640 -0.61 62.33 -0.91
C ASN A 640 -0.93 62.10 0.58
N ASN A 641 0.10 61.77 1.37
CA ASN A 641 -0.01 61.42 2.79
C ASN A 641 1.14 62.11 3.54
N ILE A 642 1.09 63.43 3.67
CA ILE A 642 2.17 64.21 4.30
C ILE A 642 1.69 64.88 5.57
N ILE A 643 2.44 64.70 6.66
CA ILE A 643 2.21 65.39 7.93
C ILE A 643 3.40 66.31 8.21
N ALA A 644 3.12 67.58 8.48
CA ALA A 644 4.08 68.52 9.04
C ALA A 644 3.87 68.67 10.54
N MET A 645 4.94 68.57 11.32
CA MET A 645 4.95 68.73 12.77
C MET A 645 5.93 69.83 13.18
N TRP A 646 5.51 70.69 14.09
CA TRP A 646 6.27 71.85 14.54
C TRP A 646 5.68 72.42 15.83
N HIS A 647 6.42 73.23 16.58
CA HIS A 647 5.94 73.67 17.89
C HIS A 647 4.97 74.84 17.78
N ARG A 648 5.44 75.99 17.27
CA ARG A 648 4.59 77.17 17.06
C ARG A 648 3.80 77.01 15.77
N PRO A 649 2.46 76.93 15.82
CA PRO A 649 1.67 76.88 14.60
C PRO A 649 1.65 78.24 13.90
N ARG A 650 1.66 78.25 12.56
CA ARG A 650 1.48 79.47 11.75
C ARG A 650 0.15 80.18 12.02
N TYR A 651 -0.91 79.42 12.24
CA TYR A 651 -2.27 79.90 12.48
C TYR A 651 -2.84 79.27 13.75
N SER A 652 -3.52 80.07 14.58
CA SER A 652 -4.28 79.63 15.75
C SER A 652 -5.33 80.68 16.10
N SER A 653 -6.45 80.27 16.70
CA SER A 653 -7.45 81.18 17.24
C SER A 653 -7.01 81.90 18.53
N SER A 654 -5.95 81.41 19.17
CA SER A 654 -5.41 81.94 20.43
C SER A 654 -4.49 83.16 20.25
N SER A 655 -4.11 83.49 19.01
CA SER A 655 -3.27 84.66 18.72
C SER A 655 -3.59 85.29 17.37
N SER A 656 -3.21 86.54 17.17
CA SER A 656 -3.30 87.16 15.85
C SER A 656 -2.34 86.49 14.87
N ALA A 657 -2.77 86.26 13.62
CA ALA A 657 -1.93 85.71 12.56
C ALA A 657 -0.63 86.51 12.31
N ALA A 658 -0.54 87.76 12.77
CA ALA A 658 0.67 88.58 12.72
C ALA A 658 1.80 88.06 13.64
N LEU A 659 1.48 87.33 14.72
CA LEU A 659 2.46 86.93 15.74
C LEU A 659 3.49 85.91 15.22
N HIS A 660 3.05 84.99 14.36
CA HIS A 660 3.92 83.96 13.74
C HIS A 660 4.06 84.15 12.22
N ALA A 661 3.99 85.39 11.72
CA ALA A 661 4.09 85.69 10.29
C ALA A 661 5.45 85.29 9.67
N TYR A 662 6.50 85.16 10.47
CA TYR A 662 7.82 84.69 10.03
C TYR A 662 7.82 83.22 9.55
N LEU A 663 6.80 82.43 9.91
CA LEU A 663 6.62 81.04 9.46
C LEU A 663 5.96 80.93 8.07
N GLN A 664 5.55 82.07 7.47
CA GLN A 664 4.86 82.09 6.18
C GLN A 664 5.61 81.36 5.04
N PRO A 665 6.94 81.48 4.90
CA PRO A 665 7.66 80.78 3.82
C PRO A 665 7.60 79.25 3.95
N LEU A 666 7.68 78.72 5.18
CA LEU A 666 7.52 77.29 5.42
C LEU A 666 6.09 76.82 5.13
N TRP A 667 5.07 77.58 5.57
CA TRP A 667 3.68 77.28 5.24
C TRP A 667 3.42 77.25 3.73
N GLN A 668 3.99 78.20 2.99
CA GLN A 668 3.92 78.22 1.53
C GLN A 668 4.55 76.95 0.93
N ALA A 669 5.73 76.55 1.41
CA ALA A 669 6.36 75.31 0.94
C ALA A 669 5.50 74.08 1.22
N LEU A 670 4.88 73.98 2.40
CA LEU A 670 3.96 72.89 2.71
C LEU A 670 2.74 72.87 1.75
N TYR A 671 2.18 74.03 1.43
CA TYR A 671 1.05 74.13 0.51
C TYR A 671 1.44 73.76 -0.92
N ASP A 672 2.58 74.26 -1.41
CA ASP A 672 3.08 74.01 -2.77
C ASP A 672 3.26 72.50 -3.07
N PHE A 673 3.52 71.70 -2.04
CA PHE A 673 3.71 70.26 -2.12
C PHE A 673 2.51 69.44 -1.61
N GLY A 674 1.38 70.09 -1.32
CA GLY A 674 0.12 69.41 -1.01
C GLY A 674 0.10 68.68 0.34
N VAL A 675 0.71 69.27 1.39
CA VAL A 675 0.69 68.66 2.73
C VAL A 675 -0.73 68.52 3.30
N ASP A 676 -1.06 67.33 3.81
CA ASP A 676 -2.41 66.99 4.27
C ASP A 676 -2.76 67.58 5.62
N ILE A 677 -1.80 67.51 6.55
CA ILE A 677 -1.99 67.81 7.96
C ILE A 677 -0.79 68.59 8.50
N SER A 678 -1.07 69.66 9.23
CA SER A 678 -0.09 70.40 10.05
C SER A 678 -0.45 70.25 11.52
N LEU A 679 0.50 69.87 12.37
CA LEU A 679 0.34 69.66 13.81
C LEU A 679 1.21 70.64 14.59
N GLY A 680 0.60 71.53 15.38
CA GLY A 680 1.25 72.50 16.26
C GLY A 680 0.95 72.29 17.75
N GLY A 681 1.86 72.69 18.63
CA GLY A 681 1.65 72.80 20.08
C GLY A 681 1.52 74.27 20.50
N HIS A 682 2.34 74.69 21.47
CA HIS A 682 2.58 76.06 21.96
C HIS A 682 1.39 76.71 22.67
N TRP A 683 0.22 76.72 22.02
CA TRP A 683 -1.01 77.15 22.65
C TRP A 683 -1.59 75.96 23.41
N ARG A 684 -1.83 76.18 24.72
CA ARG A 684 -2.34 75.18 25.66
C ARG A 684 -3.84 74.96 25.48
N ASN A 685 -4.22 74.57 24.27
CA ASN A 685 -5.57 74.26 23.87
C ASN A 685 -5.60 73.23 22.73
N TYR A 686 -6.81 72.80 22.39
CA TYR A 686 -7.05 71.99 21.19
C TYR A 686 -7.84 72.79 20.16
N GLU A 687 -7.31 72.87 18.94
CA GLU A 687 -7.98 73.47 17.80
C GLU A 687 -7.92 72.54 16.59
N ARG A 688 -8.99 72.49 15.81
CA ARG A 688 -9.00 71.92 14.46
C ARG A 688 -9.51 72.99 13.52
N LEU A 689 -8.59 73.54 12.73
CA LEU A 689 -8.87 74.63 11.79
C LEU A 689 -9.42 74.07 10.48
N ALA A 690 -10.12 74.91 9.72
CA ALA A 690 -10.52 74.57 8.36
C ALA A 690 -9.26 74.31 7.50
N PRO A 691 -9.35 73.49 6.45
CA PRO A 691 -8.33 73.44 5.40
C PRO A 691 -8.00 74.86 4.91
N MET A 692 -6.73 75.23 4.93
CA MET A 692 -6.28 76.59 4.59
C MET A 692 -5.30 76.59 3.41
N ASP A 693 -5.45 77.58 2.54
CA ASP A 693 -4.52 77.82 1.45
C ASP A 693 -3.18 78.42 1.93
N ALA A 694 -2.29 78.70 0.98
CA ALA A 694 -1.02 79.35 1.26
C ALA A 694 -1.13 80.68 2.01
N SER A 695 -2.23 81.44 1.84
CA SER A 695 -2.44 82.72 2.52
C SER A 695 -3.11 82.60 3.89
N GLY A 696 -3.64 81.41 4.22
CA GLY A 696 -4.39 81.15 5.46
C GLY A 696 -5.90 81.28 5.29
N GLU A 697 -6.39 81.43 4.06
CA GLU A 697 -7.82 81.48 3.75
C GLU A 697 -8.38 80.08 3.55
N ALA A 698 -9.68 79.89 3.78
CA ALA A 698 -10.29 78.57 3.71
C ALA A 698 -10.27 78.00 2.28
N ASP A 699 -9.71 76.80 2.11
CA ASP A 699 -9.64 76.06 0.85
C ASP A 699 -9.99 74.59 1.06
N SER A 700 -11.26 74.25 0.86
CA SER A 700 -11.77 72.90 1.08
C SER A 700 -11.27 71.85 0.07
N ALA A 701 -10.63 72.27 -1.03
CA ALA A 701 -10.20 71.37 -2.10
C ALA A 701 -8.74 70.95 -1.94
N PHE A 702 -7.86 71.87 -1.55
CA PHE A 702 -6.42 71.65 -1.52
C PHE A 702 -5.73 72.22 -0.26
N GLY A 703 -6.50 72.83 0.66
CA GLY A 703 -5.95 73.45 1.86
C GLY A 703 -5.40 72.45 2.88
N ILE A 704 -4.38 72.89 3.62
CA ILE A 704 -3.74 72.11 4.69
C ILE A 704 -4.66 72.07 5.90
N ARG A 705 -4.95 70.88 6.45
CA ARG A 705 -5.70 70.73 7.71
C ARG A 705 -4.77 70.99 8.89
N SER A 706 -5.01 72.06 9.64
CA SER A 706 -4.15 72.40 10.79
C SER A 706 -4.80 72.03 12.12
N PHE A 707 -4.01 71.45 13.01
CA PHE A 707 -4.38 71.14 14.38
C PHE A 707 -3.44 71.84 15.35
N VAL A 708 -3.99 72.38 16.42
CA VAL A 708 -3.24 72.80 17.60
C VAL A 708 -3.57 71.82 18.71
N ALA A 709 -2.54 71.26 19.36
CA ALA A 709 -2.67 70.20 20.35
C ALA A 709 -1.64 70.38 21.48
N GLY A 710 -1.60 71.57 22.09
CA GLY A 710 -0.85 71.82 23.33
C GLY A 710 -1.73 71.51 24.55
N THR A 711 -1.20 70.75 25.51
CA THR A 711 -1.97 70.24 26.67
C THR A 711 -1.88 71.05 27.94
#